data_AF-A0A819W5K3-F1
#
_entry.id   AF-A0A819W5K3-F1
#
_cell.length_a   1.000
_cell.length_b   1.000
_cell.length_c   1.000
_cell.angle_alpha   90.00
_cell.angle_beta   90.00
_cell.angle_gamma   90.00
#
_symmetry.space_group_name_H-M   'P 1'
#
loop_
_entity.id
_entity.type
_entity.pdbx_description
1 polymer ?
#
loop_
_entity_poly.entity_id
_entity_poly.type
_entity_poly.pdbx_seq_one_letter_code
_entity_poly.pdbx_strand_id
1 'polypeptide(L)'
;MATILWSSNQVNVSLALKILQGMIVFDQQISSDLLLAVAWLLSIHKDLVSDILIEVLKRDIKVNYDVYEAIENVFLVYQSNQMFKLIYMLAQKKIILQWETLKILSDNSMISDSIVALEYAARNQLLPTEVLSCLINQLSQESIERTFSILRYQILQGNVEHFMDYLKKLRVPTMINYENLSQLETFDQYMGTMHTLLFIKYFDSTVFEMPAEQWSRECLCVDLLTEYSNNTPEQVATFYHYLTQLEQYKQYDLYDDDRDLILQELIRKQRTYLINLSEINQILIYLQTLTDHSFKILQSDDVNWFDSLRRFFINDKLEECLCNVMYPQSLINHLVDRITKQEALSADLIEPFLKNIRHPQHVITHLDMITKYHITNIELIQLFANVSKDTIDFTSFVHQMELIVLNRALIRLWHGPQEQLILAHVYLCRLLELGWMFEKLIELLNHIRTEIDSCDSLLRFIDSLKIIYDYRMKDNIVHRLNNIYSSEDAHLWPLLVHICVVENYFGSTNSEQTISTILEEIKYLNKIQFSIPFIEILQRINQAFESDSSICKQQDSIKNWSISNIKTWASYSVSHGQTDSMEREYLPEILAVIRRAIYLHVNFEVRQIQLLAILIILNRNSDGGRLLQILTGESKSTIVSILTVIKSLQGKHVDIITSSMTLAKRDVNEWKPFYQMFKLTAAHNNDETNYVEGLKSCYKENIVYGTAGQFQFDILRDEFSLLKTRGDRPYDLVIIDEVDSMLIDENNTIARLADNSPGMEWLNPLLYGIWQTANNTPDPLSNRDLILKITRKLINSSDAQLKYPVHLNRFVSDSLPIWVDHAIQAKVEYRLDYQYIIKKDEMGTLRIMPIDYSNTGIIQCHTTWSDGLHQFLQIKHGLKMTPLTVTTNYLSNYDLFIRYKSEIYGFSGTLGSIDAQNLLTKIYQVDTIIIPSCKPKRHYQLETILTSTDDAWLNTIVQNTIDHVNKHRAVLVICETRLDAKAIFKEL
;
A
#
# COMPACT_ATOMS: atom_id res chain seq x y z
N MET A 1 61.96 -33.50 70.21
CA MET A 1 61.96 -33.87 68.78
C MET A 1 63.35 -33.86 68.22
N ALA A 2 64.03 -32.70 68.12
CA ALA A 2 65.42 -32.62 67.65
C ALA A 2 66.37 -33.59 68.38
N THR A 3 66.33 -33.66 69.72
CA THR A 3 67.14 -34.62 70.50
C THR A 3 66.83 -36.11 70.23
N ILE A 4 65.62 -36.44 69.77
CA ILE A 4 65.21 -37.84 69.46
C ILE A 4 65.65 -38.23 68.05
N LEU A 5 65.64 -37.27 67.11
CA LEU A 5 66.08 -37.43 65.73
C LEU A 5 67.58 -37.75 65.62
N TRP A 6 68.38 -37.37 66.62
CA TRP A 6 69.82 -37.67 66.70
C TRP A 6 70.15 -38.89 67.59
N SER A 7 69.14 -39.65 68.05
CA SER A 7 69.36 -40.84 68.88
C SER A 7 69.80 -42.06 68.05
N SER A 8 70.64 -42.94 68.62
CA SER A 8 71.08 -44.18 67.96
C SER A 8 69.99 -45.26 67.84
N ASN A 9 68.80 -45.01 68.38
CA ASN A 9 67.69 -45.96 68.39
C ASN A 9 66.72 -45.69 67.24
N GLN A 10 66.87 -46.45 66.15
CA GLN A 10 66.15 -46.33 64.88
C GLN A 10 64.62 -46.35 65.02
N VAL A 11 64.08 -47.09 66.00
CA VAL A 11 62.62 -47.17 66.24
C VAL A 11 62.07 -45.81 66.69
N ASN A 12 62.79 -45.12 67.57
CA ASN A 12 62.37 -43.81 68.09
C ASN A 12 62.46 -42.71 67.02
N VAL A 13 63.42 -42.79 66.11
CA VAL A 13 63.56 -41.86 64.97
C VAL A 13 62.38 -42.02 63.99
N SER A 14 62.00 -43.25 63.66
CA SER A 14 60.86 -43.51 62.76
C SER A 14 59.52 -43.03 63.34
N LEU A 15 59.32 -43.17 64.66
CA LEU A 15 58.12 -42.69 65.35
C LEU A 15 58.08 -41.15 65.35
N ALA A 16 59.23 -40.50 65.57
CA ALA A 16 59.34 -39.05 65.52
C ALA A 16 59.04 -38.48 64.13
N LEU A 17 59.50 -39.12 63.06
CA LEU A 17 59.23 -38.72 61.67
C LEU A 17 57.74 -38.84 61.30
N LYS A 18 57.04 -39.89 61.76
CA LYS A 18 55.59 -40.02 61.56
C LYS A 18 54.78 -38.96 62.31
N ILE A 19 55.21 -38.59 63.52
CA ILE A 19 54.57 -37.49 64.28
C ILE A 19 54.79 -36.16 63.54
N LEU A 20 56.00 -35.92 63.02
CA LEU A 20 56.31 -34.76 62.18
C LEU A 20 55.42 -34.67 60.93
N GLN A 21 55.25 -35.78 60.22
CA GLN A 21 54.36 -35.85 59.06
C GLN A 21 52.92 -35.46 59.44
N GLY A 22 52.42 -35.95 60.58
CA GLY A 22 51.12 -35.54 61.12
C GLY A 22 51.04 -34.04 61.43
N MET A 23 52.06 -33.47 62.06
CA MET A 23 52.10 -32.03 62.37
C MET A 23 52.09 -31.15 61.12
N ILE A 24 52.79 -31.57 60.05
CA ILE A 24 52.79 -30.88 58.75
C ILE A 24 51.40 -30.95 58.09
N VAL A 25 50.73 -32.10 58.20
CA VAL A 25 49.38 -32.29 57.63
C VAL A 25 48.31 -31.44 58.34
N PHE A 26 48.52 -31.08 59.61
CA PHE A 26 47.60 -30.27 60.42
C PHE A 26 48.01 -28.79 60.58
N ASP A 27 48.87 -28.25 59.70
CA ASP A 27 49.27 -26.82 59.65
C ASP A 27 49.82 -26.24 60.97
N GLN A 28 50.63 -27.02 61.71
CA GLN A 28 51.34 -26.48 62.87
C GLN A 28 52.65 -25.79 62.45
N GLN A 29 53.00 -24.66 63.09
CA GLN A 29 54.27 -23.96 62.82
C GLN A 29 55.48 -24.84 63.21
N ILE A 30 56.31 -25.17 62.22
CA ILE A 30 57.55 -25.94 62.40
C ILE A 30 58.74 -25.01 62.22
N SER A 31 59.73 -25.09 63.12
CA SER A 31 60.94 -24.28 63.03
C SER A 31 61.89 -24.77 61.93
N SER A 32 62.60 -23.83 61.31
CA SER A 32 63.61 -24.09 60.27
C SER A 32 64.69 -25.06 60.72
N ASP A 33 65.14 -24.96 61.97
CA ASP A 33 66.21 -25.82 62.53
C ASP A 33 65.79 -27.29 62.61
N LEU A 34 64.49 -27.52 62.79
CA LEU A 34 63.93 -28.86 62.87
C LEU A 34 63.74 -29.47 61.47
N LEU A 35 63.38 -28.65 60.47
CA LEU A 35 63.38 -29.04 59.06
C LEU A 35 64.79 -29.35 58.54
N LEU A 36 65.79 -28.59 58.99
CA LEU A 36 67.19 -28.85 58.66
C LEU A 36 67.68 -30.17 59.24
N ALA A 37 67.35 -30.48 60.50
CA ALA A 37 67.64 -31.79 61.10
C ALA A 37 66.93 -32.94 60.35
N VAL A 38 65.71 -32.73 59.87
CA VAL A 38 64.97 -33.70 59.04
C VAL A 38 65.65 -33.88 57.68
N ALA A 39 66.11 -32.79 57.03
CA ALA A 39 66.81 -32.87 55.76
C ALA A 39 68.15 -33.60 55.86
N TRP A 40 68.89 -33.50 56.97
CA TRP A 40 70.11 -34.29 57.17
C TRP A 40 69.85 -35.80 57.30
N LEU A 41 68.67 -36.19 57.78
CA LEU A 41 68.24 -37.60 57.87
C LEU A 41 67.86 -38.21 56.52
N LEU A 42 67.79 -37.45 55.43
CA LEU A 42 67.62 -37.97 54.05
C LEU A 42 68.69 -39.01 53.70
N SER A 43 69.91 -38.85 54.21
CA SER A 43 71.01 -39.80 53.97
C SER A 43 70.76 -41.20 54.58
N ILE A 44 69.91 -41.29 55.62
CA ILE A 44 69.65 -42.51 56.40
C ILE A 44 68.24 -43.07 56.13
N HIS A 45 67.20 -42.23 56.10
CA HIS A 45 65.79 -42.61 55.95
C HIS A 45 65.17 -42.01 54.68
N LYS A 46 65.66 -42.49 53.54
CA LYS A 46 65.49 -41.88 52.20
C LYS A 46 64.04 -41.58 51.80
N ASP A 47 63.17 -42.59 51.71
CA ASP A 47 61.83 -42.39 51.13
C ASP A 47 60.86 -41.68 52.09
N LEU A 48 60.86 -42.05 53.37
CA LEU A 48 59.97 -41.46 54.38
C LEU A 48 60.25 -39.96 54.58
N VAL A 49 61.53 -39.56 54.58
CA VAL A 49 61.92 -38.15 54.72
C VAL A 49 61.64 -37.38 53.43
N SER A 50 61.79 -38.00 52.26
CA SER A 50 61.45 -37.37 50.99
C SER A 50 59.96 -37.00 50.91
N ASP A 51 59.07 -37.92 51.31
CA ASP A 51 57.62 -37.66 51.34
C ASP A 51 57.25 -36.52 52.30
N ILE A 52 57.92 -36.45 53.45
CA ILE A 52 57.74 -35.36 54.42
C ILE A 52 58.14 -34.02 53.80
N LEU A 53 59.30 -33.95 53.15
CA LEU A 53 59.80 -32.70 52.55
C LEU A 53 58.96 -32.27 51.33
N ILE A 54 58.40 -33.21 50.58
CA ILE A 54 57.44 -32.90 49.50
C ILE A 54 56.19 -32.22 50.08
N GLU A 55 55.63 -32.74 51.17
CA GLU A 55 54.48 -32.10 51.82
C GLU A 55 54.81 -30.72 52.41
N VAL A 56 56.03 -30.52 52.91
CA VAL A 56 56.51 -29.19 53.34
C VAL A 56 56.54 -28.21 52.16
N LEU A 57 57.08 -28.63 51.00
CA LEU A 57 57.17 -27.78 49.81
C LEU A 57 55.81 -27.50 49.15
N LYS A 58 54.83 -28.41 49.27
CA LYS A 58 53.46 -28.19 48.75
C LYS A 58 52.68 -27.14 49.54
N ARG A 59 52.99 -26.99 50.84
CA ARG A 59 52.26 -26.10 51.76
C ARG A 59 52.90 -24.72 51.96
N ASP A 60 53.91 -24.37 51.15
CA ASP A 60 54.58 -23.06 51.15
C ASP A 60 55.14 -22.64 52.52
N ILE A 61 55.57 -23.61 53.33
CA ILE A 61 56.24 -23.34 54.60
C ILE A 61 57.61 -22.71 54.30
N LYS A 62 57.92 -21.56 54.91
CA LYS A 62 59.21 -20.88 54.71
C LYS A 62 60.35 -21.74 55.24
N VAL A 63 61.25 -22.14 54.34
CA VAL A 63 62.45 -22.91 54.67
C VAL A 63 63.71 -22.08 54.36
N ASN A 64 64.73 -22.18 55.21
CA ASN A 64 66.02 -21.54 55.01
C ASN A 64 66.80 -22.21 53.87
N TYR A 65 67.70 -21.45 53.24
CA TYR A 65 68.54 -21.90 52.13
C TYR A 65 69.33 -23.18 52.43
N ASP A 66 69.84 -23.31 53.66
CA ASP A 66 70.62 -24.47 54.12
C ASP A 66 69.87 -25.82 53.98
N VAL A 67 68.53 -25.80 53.98
CA VAL A 67 67.72 -27.00 53.78
C VAL A 67 67.66 -27.39 52.31
N TYR A 68 67.59 -26.42 51.39
CA TYR A 68 67.63 -26.66 49.96
C TYR A 68 69.00 -27.21 49.54
N GLU A 69 70.07 -26.62 50.07
CA GLU A 69 71.43 -27.09 49.86
C GLU A 69 71.63 -28.52 50.38
N ALA A 70 71.03 -28.87 51.53
CA ALA A 70 71.06 -30.26 52.03
C ALA A 70 70.32 -31.24 51.10
N ILE A 71 69.19 -30.84 50.52
CA ILE A 71 68.43 -31.67 49.57
C ILE A 71 69.23 -31.87 48.28
N GLU A 72 69.83 -30.82 47.73
CA GLU A 72 70.67 -30.92 46.53
C GLU A 72 71.91 -31.80 46.78
N ASN A 73 72.61 -31.60 47.90
CA ASN A 73 73.77 -32.42 48.25
C ASN A 73 73.44 -33.92 48.37
N VAL A 74 72.27 -34.28 48.88
CA VAL A 74 71.83 -35.69 48.90
C VAL A 74 71.46 -36.18 47.50
N PHE A 75 70.83 -35.34 46.68
CA PHE A 75 70.48 -35.68 45.30
C PHE A 75 71.71 -36.03 44.45
N LEU A 76 72.85 -35.36 44.70
CA LEU A 76 74.12 -35.69 44.04
C LEU A 76 74.60 -37.12 44.32
N VAL A 77 74.24 -37.69 45.48
CA VAL A 77 74.66 -39.02 45.93
C VAL A 77 73.59 -40.09 45.71
N TYR A 78 72.30 -39.71 45.75
CA TYR A 78 71.17 -40.65 45.67
C TYR A 78 70.04 -40.12 44.78
N GLN A 79 69.79 -40.83 43.69
CA GLN A 79 68.80 -40.49 42.66
C GLN A 79 67.61 -41.45 42.76
N SER A 80 66.47 -40.95 43.26
CA SER A 80 65.19 -41.67 43.27
C SER A 80 64.08 -40.79 42.71
N ASN A 81 62.96 -41.38 42.27
CA ASN A 81 61.82 -40.61 41.74
C ASN A 81 61.32 -39.53 42.71
N GLN A 82 61.34 -39.80 44.01
CA GLN A 82 60.95 -38.82 45.03
C GLN A 82 61.95 -37.66 45.14
N MET A 83 63.25 -37.93 44.94
CA MET A 83 64.26 -36.88 44.91
C MET A 83 64.15 -36.02 43.64
N PHE A 84 63.88 -36.62 42.48
CA PHE A 84 63.58 -35.86 41.26
C PHE A 84 62.37 -34.93 41.45
N LYS A 85 61.32 -35.43 42.12
CA LYS A 85 60.13 -34.65 42.48
C LYS A 85 60.43 -33.51 43.45
N LEU A 86 61.30 -33.72 44.43
CA LEU A 86 61.77 -32.65 45.32
C LEU A 86 62.52 -31.56 44.55
N ILE A 87 63.48 -31.94 43.71
CA ILE A 87 64.25 -30.98 42.89
C ILE A 87 63.35 -30.21 41.92
N TYR A 88 62.38 -30.89 41.30
CA TYR A 88 61.31 -30.28 40.52
C TYR A 88 60.56 -29.20 41.31
N MET A 89 60.12 -29.52 42.52
CA MET A 89 59.38 -28.57 43.35
C MET A 89 60.24 -27.36 43.78
N LEU A 90 61.55 -27.56 44.00
CA LEU A 90 62.48 -26.46 44.27
C LEU A 90 62.59 -25.53 43.04
N ALA A 91 62.74 -26.08 41.84
CA ALA A 91 62.78 -25.29 40.60
C ALA A 91 61.47 -24.53 40.38
N GLN A 92 60.32 -25.15 40.64
CA GLN A 92 59.00 -24.53 40.56
C GLN A 92 58.86 -23.32 41.52
N LYS A 93 59.50 -23.39 42.69
CA LYS A 93 59.57 -22.29 43.67
C LYS A 93 60.62 -21.23 43.35
N LYS A 94 61.20 -21.25 42.14
CA LYS A 94 62.20 -20.30 41.64
C LYS A 94 63.52 -20.32 42.44
N ILE A 95 63.86 -21.45 43.06
CA ILE A 95 65.14 -21.62 43.74
C ILE A 95 66.22 -21.92 42.69
N ILE A 96 67.37 -21.28 42.82
CA ILE A 96 68.51 -21.45 41.91
C ILE A 96 69.18 -22.79 42.24
N LEU A 97 69.23 -23.70 41.27
CA LEU A 97 69.81 -25.04 41.42
C LEU A 97 71.32 -25.03 41.12
N GLN A 98 72.09 -25.87 41.81
CA GLN A 98 73.53 -26.04 41.57
C GLN A 98 73.83 -26.64 40.19
N TRP A 99 75.02 -26.35 39.66
CA TRP A 99 75.45 -26.81 38.33
C TRP A 99 75.44 -28.35 38.24
N GLU A 100 75.92 -29.04 39.27
CA GLU A 100 75.97 -30.49 39.36
C GLU A 100 74.55 -31.10 39.34
N THR A 101 73.60 -30.45 40.01
CA THR A 101 72.17 -30.83 40.02
C THR A 101 71.58 -30.71 38.61
N LEU A 102 71.82 -29.59 37.92
CA LEU A 102 71.35 -29.37 36.54
C LEU A 102 71.91 -30.39 35.55
N LYS A 103 73.17 -30.79 35.73
CA LYS A 103 73.81 -31.81 34.91
C LYS A 103 73.17 -33.18 35.10
N ILE A 104 72.89 -33.58 36.34
CA ILE A 104 72.18 -34.84 36.64
C ILE A 104 70.76 -34.83 36.07
N LEU A 105 70.06 -33.69 36.15
CA LEU A 105 68.74 -33.54 35.54
C LEU A 105 68.81 -33.65 34.02
N SER A 106 69.83 -33.10 33.36
CA SER A 106 70.00 -33.23 31.91
C SER A 106 70.35 -34.64 31.49
N ASP A 107 71.20 -35.33 32.26
CA ASP A 107 71.59 -36.71 31.95
C ASP A 107 70.43 -37.69 32.13
N ASN A 108 69.45 -37.35 32.99
CA ASN A 108 68.24 -38.14 33.27
C ASN A 108 66.96 -37.56 32.66
N SER A 109 67.07 -36.77 31.58
CA SER A 109 65.93 -36.10 30.92
C SER A 109 64.74 -37.03 30.59
N MET A 110 64.97 -38.34 30.43
CA MET A 110 63.89 -39.32 30.23
C MET A 110 62.89 -39.40 31.39
N ILE A 111 63.22 -38.89 32.58
CA ILE A 111 62.31 -38.80 33.73
C ILE A 111 61.49 -37.52 33.62
N SER A 112 60.15 -37.61 33.63
CA SER A 112 59.25 -36.46 33.47
C SER A 112 59.57 -35.30 34.40
N ASP A 113 59.81 -35.60 35.67
CA ASP A 113 60.07 -34.59 36.71
C ASP A 113 61.40 -33.88 36.48
N SER A 114 62.37 -34.52 35.80
CA SER A 114 63.67 -33.92 35.49
C SER A 114 63.59 -32.86 34.39
N ILE A 115 62.88 -33.13 33.29
CA ILE A 115 62.66 -32.17 32.20
C ILE A 115 61.83 -31.00 32.70
N VAL A 116 60.81 -31.27 33.53
CA VAL A 116 59.98 -30.20 34.10
C VAL A 116 60.81 -29.34 35.06
N ALA A 117 61.66 -29.94 35.88
CA ALA A 117 62.59 -29.20 36.74
C ALA A 117 63.51 -28.29 35.89
N LEU A 118 64.07 -28.81 34.80
CA LEU A 118 64.90 -28.03 33.87
C LEU A 118 64.11 -26.92 33.17
N GLU A 119 62.84 -27.13 32.84
CA GLU A 119 61.96 -26.11 32.28
C GLU A 119 61.73 -24.94 33.24
N TYR A 120 61.40 -25.23 34.51
CA TYR A 120 61.26 -24.19 35.52
C TYR A 120 62.59 -23.51 35.84
N ALA A 121 63.71 -24.26 35.84
CA ALA A 121 65.04 -23.68 35.99
C ALA A 121 65.37 -22.73 34.84
N ALA A 122 65.14 -23.12 33.58
CA ALA A 122 65.42 -22.31 32.39
C ALA A 122 64.66 -20.97 32.36
N ARG A 123 63.52 -20.88 33.04
CA ARG A 123 62.76 -19.61 33.16
C ARG A 123 63.40 -18.63 34.14
N ASN A 124 64.09 -19.13 35.16
CA ASN A 124 64.54 -18.34 36.31
C ASN A 124 66.06 -18.22 36.44
N GLN A 125 66.85 -19.09 35.80
CA GLN A 125 68.30 -19.09 35.82
C GLN A 125 68.90 -19.48 34.46
N LEU A 126 70.16 -19.09 34.25
CA LEU A 126 70.91 -19.47 33.05
C LEU A 126 71.33 -20.93 33.14
N LEU A 127 71.03 -21.69 32.09
CA LEU A 127 71.47 -23.07 32.00
C LEU A 127 72.89 -23.15 31.41
N PRO A 128 73.77 -24.00 31.94
CA PRO A 128 75.10 -24.22 31.38
C PRO A 128 75.03 -24.69 29.92
N THR A 129 75.98 -24.27 29.09
CA THR A 129 76.04 -24.64 27.66
C THR A 129 76.08 -26.16 27.44
N GLU A 130 76.69 -26.89 28.37
CA GLU A 130 76.74 -28.36 28.37
C GLU A 130 75.34 -28.98 28.56
N VAL A 131 74.52 -28.42 29.45
CA VAL A 131 73.13 -28.85 29.69
C VAL A 131 72.28 -28.59 28.45
N LEU A 132 72.42 -27.41 27.84
CA LEU A 132 71.74 -27.07 26.58
C LEU A 132 72.16 -28.02 25.45
N SER A 133 73.45 -28.34 25.34
CA SER A 133 73.95 -29.29 24.34
C SER A 133 73.42 -30.72 24.55
N CYS A 134 73.25 -31.15 25.81
CA CYS A 134 72.71 -32.45 26.18
C CYS A 134 71.22 -32.55 25.80
N LEU A 135 70.43 -31.53 26.14
CA LEU A 135 69.00 -31.44 25.80
C LEU A 135 68.76 -31.48 24.29
N ILE A 136 69.62 -30.81 23.51
CA ILE A 136 69.53 -30.80 22.03
C ILE A 136 69.90 -32.18 21.45
N ASN A 137 70.87 -32.87 22.02
CA ASN A 137 71.25 -34.21 21.56
C ASN A 137 70.24 -35.30 21.94
N GLN A 138 69.42 -35.07 22.98
CA GLN A 138 68.41 -36.00 23.49
C GLN A 138 67.00 -35.78 22.93
N LEU A 139 66.86 -35.01 21.83
CA LEU A 139 65.59 -34.79 21.12
C LEU A 139 65.03 -36.11 20.52
N SER A 140 64.48 -36.98 21.36
CA SER A 140 63.61 -38.10 21.01
C SER A 140 62.14 -37.68 21.12
N GLN A 141 61.28 -38.29 20.30
CA GLN A 141 59.94 -37.81 19.92
C GLN A 141 58.97 -37.39 21.05
N GLU A 142 59.13 -37.83 22.31
CA GLU A 142 58.15 -37.55 23.38
C GLU A 142 58.36 -36.24 24.15
N SER A 143 59.52 -35.57 24.05
CA SER A 143 59.84 -34.38 24.86
C SER A 143 60.12 -33.09 24.08
N ILE A 144 59.83 -33.09 22.77
CA ILE A 144 60.16 -32.00 21.85
C ILE A 144 59.55 -30.66 22.29
N GLU A 145 58.29 -30.65 22.74
CA GLU A 145 57.56 -29.43 23.13
C GLU A 145 58.24 -28.68 24.29
N ARG A 146 58.60 -29.41 25.36
CA ARG A 146 59.21 -28.82 26.57
C ARG A 146 60.65 -28.42 26.34
N THR A 147 61.40 -29.23 25.59
CA THR A 147 62.78 -28.91 25.20
C THR A 147 62.83 -27.67 24.31
N PHE A 148 61.88 -27.52 23.38
CA PHE A 148 61.74 -26.31 22.56
C PHE A 148 61.37 -25.09 23.42
N SER A 149 60.49 -25.25 24.40
CA SER A 149 60.16 -24.16 25.34
C SER A 149 61.37 -23.74 26.18
N ILE A 150 62.18 -24.67 26.67
CA ILE A 150 63.44 -24.39 27.39
C ILE A 150 64.38 -23.56 26.53
N LEU A 151 64.59 -23.99 25.29
CA LEU A 151 65.45 -23.28 24.34
C LEU A 151 64.91 -21.88 24.09
N ARG A 152 63.60 -21.74 23.79
CA ARG A 152 62.93 -20.44 23.57
C ARG A 152 63.18 -19.46 24.72
N TYR A 153 63.05 -19.89 25.97
CA TYR A 153 63.31 -19.03 27.13
C TYR A 153 64.76 -18.54 27.21
N GLN A 154 65.74 -19.40 26.93
CA GLN A 154 67.16 -19.05 27.00
C GLN A 154 67.58 -18.12 25.84
N ILE A 155 66.91 -18.20 24.69
CA ILE A 155 67.18 -17.35 23.52
C ILE A 155 66.56 -15.96 23.66
N LEU A 156 65.31 -15.88 24.14
CA LEU A 156 64.65 -14.59 24.39
C LEU A 156 65.38 -13.77 25.46
N GLN A 157 66.09 -14.43 26.38
CA GLN A 157 66.97 -13.78 27.36
C GLN A 157 68.32 -13.32 26.77
N GLY A 158 68.56 -13.54 25.46
CA GLY A 158 69.68 -12.97 24.71
C GLY A 158 71.01 -13.74 24.80
N ASN A 159 71.02 -14.96 25.33
CA ASN A 159 72.26 -15.59 25.82
C ASN A 159 72.68 -16.88 25.10
N VAL A 160 72.17 -17.16 23.89
CA VAL A 160 72.60 -18.28 23.03
C VAL A 160 73.23 -17.75 21.74
N GLU A 161 74.56 -17.77 21.65
CA GLU A 161 75.29 -17.47 20.40
C GLU A 161 75.08 -18.60 19.38
N HIS A 162 74.90 -18.25 18.10
CA HIS A 162 74.70 -19.19 16.97
C HIS A 162 73.44 -20.06 17.03
N PHE A 163 72.32 -19.51 17.52
CA PHE A 163 71.03 -20.21 17.64
C PHE A 163 70.53 -20.94 16.36
N MET A 164 70.73 -20.34 15.18
CA MET A 164 70.28 -20.94 13.91
C MET A 164 70.93 -22.31 13.64
N ASP A 165 72.13 -22.57 14.16
CA ASP A 165 72.80 -23.86 14.00
C ASP A 165 72.26 -24.93 14.96
N TYR A 166 71.62 -24.51 16.04
CA TYR A 166 70.87 -25.40 16.95
C TYR A 166 69.48 -25.72 16.41
N LEU A 167 68.79 -24.74 15.81
CA LEU A 167 67.47 -24.95 15.17
C LEU A 167 67.51 -25.93 14.00
N LYS A 168 68.57 -25.89 13.18
CA LYS A 168 68.78 -26.84 12.06
C LYS A 168 68.80 -28.30 12.49
N LYS A 169 68.98 -28.59 13.79
CA LYS A 169 68.99 -29.94 14.35
C LYS A 169 67.63 -30.40 14.87
N LEU A 170 66.64 -29.51 14.98
CA LEU A 170 65.26 -29.89 15.35
C LEU A 170 64.60 -30.61 14.17
N ARG A 171 64.07 -31.81 14.43
CA ARG A 171 63.29 -32.57 13.43
C ARG A 171 61.89 -31.98 13.33
N VAL A 172 61.67 -31.14 12.33
CA VAL A 172 60.34 -30.70 11.90
C VAL A 172 59.59 -31.90 11.28
N PRO A 173 58.25 -32.01 11.38
CA PRO A 173 57.48 -33.06 10.70
C PRO A 173 57.90 -33.21 9.23
N THR A 174 58.08 -34.45 8.77
CA THR A 174 58.65 -34.81 7.45
C THR A 174 57.94 -34.22 6.23
N MET A 175 56.73 -33.67 6.41
CA MET A 175 55.93 -33.03 5.36
C MET A 175 56.31 -31.56 5.12
N ILE A 176 57.09 -30.94 6.01
CA ILE A 176 57.48 -29.53 5.91
C ILE A 176 58.84 -29.41 5.22
N ASN A 177 58.90 -28.68 4.10
CA ASN A 177 60.16 -28.37 3.43
C ASN A 177 60.94 -27.30 4.22
N TYR A 178 62.18 -27.61 4.60
CA TYR A 178 63.08 -26.69 5.30
C TYR A 178 63.39 -25.42 4.48
N GLU A 179 63.37 -25.52 3.14
CA GLU A 179 63.54 -24.37 2.26
C GLU A 179 62.43 -23.33 2.42
N ASN A 180 61.20 -23.76 2.67
CA ASN A 180 60.07 -22.85 2.89
C ASN A 180 60.17 -22.15 4.25
N LEU A 181 60.57 -22.86 5.31
CA LEU A 181 60.83 -22.24 6.63
C LEU A 181 61.96 -21.20 6.57
N SER A 182 62.95 -21.40 5.70
CA SER A 182 64.07 -20.45 5.52
C SER A 182 63.70 -19.15 4.80
N GLN A 183 62.48 -19.07 4.23
CA GLN A 183 61.97 -17.86 3.58
C GLN A 183 61.37 -16.84 4.56
N LEU A 184 61.15 -17.22 5.82
CA LEU A 184 60.68 -16.30 6.86
C LEU A 184 61.79 -15.28 7.19
N GLU A 185 61.50 -14.00 7.01
CA GLU A 185 62.50 -12.92 7.06
C GLU A 185 62.86 -12.52 8.49
N THR A 186 61.96 -12.69 9.46
CA THR A 186 62.20 -12.30 10.86
C THR A 186 62.34 -13.49 11.80
N PHE A 187 63.14 -13.29 12.85
CA PHE A 187 63.33 -14.28 13.91
C PHE A 187 62.02 -14.65 14.61
N ASP A 188 61.16 -13.66 14.84
CA ASP A 188 59.86 -13.84 15.48
C ASP A 188 58.89 -14.60 14.57
N GLN A 189 58.90 -14.35 13.26
CA GLN A 189 58.15 -15.15 12.27
C GLN A 189 58.54 -16.63 12.33
N TYR A 190 59.84 -16.91 12.35
CA TYR A 190 60.34 -18.28 12.40
C TYR A 190 59.96 -18.98 13.71
N MET A 191 60.17 -18.32 14.86
CA MET A 191 59.89 -18.90 16.17
C MET A 191 58.39 -19.04 16.44
N GLY A 192 57.58 -18.09 16.00
CA GLY A 192 56.12 -18.13 16.07
C GLY A 192 55.56 -19.28 15.23
N THR A 193 55.96 -19.37 13.96
CA THR A 193 55.53 -20.45 13.07
C THR A 193 55.95 -21.83 13.60
N MET A 194 57.19 -21.97 14.07
CA MET A 194 57.69 -23.22 14.65
C MET A 194 56.97 -23.60 15.94
N HIS A 195 56.62 -22.62 16.77
CA HIS A 195 55.79 -22.86 17.94
C HIS A 195 54.42 -23.41 17.50
N THR A 196 53.71 -22.70 16.63
CA THR A 196 52.40 -23.15 16.13
C THR A 196 52.46 -24.56 15.52
N LEU A 197 53.47 -24.85 14.68
CA LEU A 197 53.68 -26.16 14.07
C LEU A 197 54.06 -27.28 15.05
N LEU A 198 54.57 -26.98 16.23
CA LEU A 198 54.93 -27.99 17.25
C LEU A 198 53.80 -28.22 18.25
N PHE A 199 52.91 -27.26 18.44
CA PHE A 199 51.85 -27.28 19.47
C PHE A 199 50.46 -27.67 18.94
N ILE A 200 50.32 -27.83 17.62
CA ILE A 200 49.06 -28.23 16.99
C ILE A 200 48.89 -29.76 17.00
N LYS A 201 47.70 -30.20 17.41
CA LYS A 201 47.37 -31.63 17.58
C LYS A 201 47.02 -32.35 16.28
N TYR A 202 46.55 -31.63 15.27
CA TYR A 202 46.07 -32.18 14.00
C TYR A 202 46.65 -31.42 12.81
N PHE A 203 47.22 -32.15 11.86
CA PHE A 203 47.81 -31.59 10.64
C PHE A 203 47.00 -32.00 9.41
N ASP A 204 46.54 -31.01 8.65
CA ASP A 204 46.08 -31.24 7.27
C ASP A 204 47.27 -31.05 6.31
N SER A 205 47.54 -32.05 5.48
CA SER A 205 48.66 -32.02 4.52
C SER A 205 48.54 -30.90 3.49
N THR A 206 47.33 -30.39 3.23
CA THR A 206 47.08 -29.33 2.25
C THR A 206 47.62 -27.95 2.68
N VAL A 207 47.72 -27.70 3.99
CA VAL A 207 48.25 -26.42 4.53
C VAL A 207 49.71 -26.19 4.11
N PHE A 208 50.48 -27.27 3.93
CA PHE A 208 51.90 -27.18 3.56
C PHE A 208 52.15 -26.84 2.09
N GLU A 209 51.10 -26.81 1.25
CA GLU A 209 51.19 -26.33 -0.13
C GLU A 209 51.10 -24.79 -0.23
N MET A 210 50.70 -24.12 0.86
CA MET A 210 50.56 -22.65 0.94
C MET A 210 51.91 -21.95 1.20
N PRO A 211 52.03 -20.62 0.98
CA PRO A 211 53.22 -19.87 1.36
C PRO A 211 53.55 -20.01 2.85
N ALA A 212 54.84 -20.08 3.19
CA ALA A 212 55.30 -20.33 4.57
C ALA A 212 54.76 -19.32 5.59
N GLU A 213 54.59 -18.07 5.16
CA GLU A 213 54.04 -16.96 5.95
C GLU A 213 52.58 -17.19 6.40
N GLN A 214 51.83 -18.05 5.70
CA GLN A 214 50.42 -18.33 5.99
C GLN A 214 50.20 -19.60 6.83
N TRP A 215 51.25 -20.39 7.07
CA TRP A 215 51.11 -21.67 7.76
C TRP A 215 50.63 -21.52 9.20
N SER A 216 51.13 -20.55 9.97
CA SER A 216 50.71 -20.34 11.36
C SER A 216 49.19 -20.12 11.45
N ARG A 217 48.66 -19.23 10.61
CA ARG A 217 47.23 -18.89 10.53
C ARG A 217 46.38 -20.11 10.17
N GLU A 218 46.73 -20.80 9.10
CA GLU A 218 45.91 -21.91 8.60
C GLU A 218 45.96 -23.12 9.53
N CYS A 219 47.08 -23.37 10.20
CA CYS A 219 47.13 -24.44 11.19
C CYS A 219 46.24 -24.12 12.41
N LEU A 220 46.21 -22.87 12.90
CA LEU A 220 45.29 -22.47 13.98
C LEU A 220 43.82 -22.54 13.56
N CYS A 221 43.51 -22.18 12.31
CA CYS A 221 42.17 -22.33 11.74
C CYS A 221 41.76 -23.81 11.65
N VAL A 222 42.67 -24.69 11.22
CA VAL A 222 42.44 -26.14 11.19
C VAL A 222 42.16 -26.67 12.60
N ASP A 223 42.92 -26.27 13.63
CA ASP A 223 42.67 -26.71 15.02
C ASP A 223 41.26 -26.33 15.49
N LEU A 224 40.82 -25.08 15.25
CA LEU A 224 39.46 -24.61 15.57
C LEU A 224 38.35 -25.43 14.86
N LEU A 225 38.61 -25.88 13.63
CA LEU A 225 37.63 -26.58 12.80
C LEU A 225 37.57 -28.11 13.04
N THR A 226 38.62 -28.70 13.64
CA THR A 226 38.78 -30.16 13.74
C THR A 226 37.90 -30.85 14.79
N GLU A 227 37.35 -30.14 15.79
CA GLU A 227 36.67 -30.79 16.92
C GLU A 227 35.20 -31.23 16.68
N TYR A 228 34.60 -31.00 15.50
CA TYR A 228 33.22 -31.46 15.22
C TYR A 228 33.01 -32.07 13.83
N SER A 229 32.60 -33.35 13.81
CA SER A 229 32.15 -34.09 12.62
C SER A 229 30.81 -33.60 12.03
N ASN A 230 30.23 -32.53 12.60
CA ASN A 230 28.91 -31.98 12.25
C ASN A 230 28.97 -30.58 11.61
N ASN A 231 30.17 -30.03 11.36
CA ASN A 231 30.30 -28.71 10.75
C ASN A 231 29.81 -28.76 9.30
N THR A 232 28.76 -27.99 8.97
CA THR A 232 28.29 -27.89 7.58
C THR A 232 29.28 -27.05 6.75
N PRO A 233 29.42 -27.30 5.43
CA PRO A 233 30.26 -26.48 4.56
C PRO A 233 29.94 -24.97 4.65
N GLU A 234 28.69 -24.61 4.93
CA GLU A 234 28.23 -23.24 5.14
C GLU A 234 28.78 -22.61 6.43
N GLN A 235 28.88 -23.38 7.52
CA GLN A 235 29.44 -22.90 8.79
C GLN A 235 30.96 -22.65 8.69
N VAL A 236 31.65 -23.47 7.90
CA VAL A 236 33.09 -23.29 7.62
C VAL A 236 33.31 -22.06 6.74
N ALA A 237 32.50 -21.89 5.68
CA ALA A 237 32.59 -20.73 4.81
C ALA A 237 32.29 -19.41 5.56
N THR A 238 31.32 -19.41 6.49
CA THR A 238 31.00 -18.24 7.32
C THR A 238 32.11 -17.92 8.32
N PHE A 239 32.76 -18.92 8.92
CA PHE A 239 33.93 -18.72 9.78
C PHE A 239 35.06 -17.96 9.06
N TYR A 240 35.48 -18.44 7.88
CA TYR A 240 36.51 -17.76 7.10
C TYR A 240 36.08 -16.36 6.64
N HIS A 241 34.79 -16.17 6.36
CA HIS A 241 34.25 -14.85 6.01
C HIS A 241 34.38 -13.84 7.16
N TYR A 242 33.92 -14.19 8.36
CA TYR A 242 33.97 -13.29 9.52
C TYR A 242 35.40 -13.06 10.02
N LEU A 243 36.25 -14.07 9.94
CA LEU A 243 37.68 -13.92 10.25
C LEU A 243 38.34 -12.89 9.32
N THR A 244 38.08 -13.00 8.01
CA THR A 244 38.59 -12.04 7.02
C THR A 244 38.05 -10.63 7.26
N GLN A 245 36.77 -10.50 7.64
CA GLN A 245 36.17 -9.20 7.96
C GLN A 245 36.80 -8.56 9.21
N LEU A 246 37.06 -9.34 10.26
CA LEU A 246 37.73 -8.86 11.46
C LEU A 246 39.14 -8.36 11.15
N GLU A 247 39.89 -9.12 10.34
CA GLU A 247 41.24 -8.76 9.89
C GLU A 247 41.24 -7.43 9.10
N GLN A 248 40.30 -7.28 8.16
CA GLN A 248 40.13 -6.03 7.42
C GLN A 248 39.73 -4.86 8.31
N TYR A 249 38.88 -5.11 9.31
CA TYR A 249 38.41 -4.09 10.24
C TYR A 249 39.53 -3.58 11.17
N LYS A 250 40.38 -4.49 11.66
CA LYS A 250 41.50 -4.18 12.56
C LYS A 250 42.78 -3.74 11.83
N GLN A 251 42.82 -3.84 10.49
CA GLN A 251 43.97 -3.49 9.65
C GLN A 251 45.24 -4.31 9.99
N TYR A 252 45.09 -5.60 10.30
CA TYR A 252 46.23 -6.47 10.54
C TYR A 252 47.07 -6.67 9.27
N ASP A 253 48.40 -6.63 9.41
CA ASP A 253 49.32 -7.02 8.34
C ASP A 253 49.29 -8.54 8.10
N LEU A 254 49.87 -9.00 6.99
CA LEU A 254 49.96 -10.43 6.63
C LEU A 254 50.56 -11.30 7.75
N TYR A 255 51.37 -10.70 8.62
CA TYR A 255 51.97 -11.34 9.79
C TYR A 255 51.89 -10.42 11.00
N ASP A 256 50.90 -10.66 11.86
CA ASP A 256 50.70 -9.93 13.12
C ASP A 256 50.51 -10.94 14.26
N ASP A 257 51.34 -10.86 15.29
CA ASP A 257 51.28 -11.75 16.45
C ASP A 257 49.96 -11.59 17.20
N ASP A 258 49.34 -10.41 17.18
CA ASP A 258 48.06 -10.14 17.84
C ASP A 258 46.91 -10.91 17.16
N ARG A 259 46.99 -11.12 15.84
CA ARG A 259 46.02 -11.92 15.07
C ARG A 259 46.07 -13.39 15.50
N ASP A 260 47.27 -13.94 15.63
CA ASP A 260 47.47 -15.34 16.04
C ASP A 260 47.08 -15.52 17.53
N LEU A 261 47.27 -14.49 18.36
CA LEU A 261 46.87 -14.49 19.77
C LEU A 261 45.34 -14.53 19.95
N ILE A 262 44.57 -13.88 19.06
CA ILE A 262 43.10 -14.01 19.03
C ILE A 262 42.69 -15.45 18.73
N LEU A 263 43.28 -16.08 17.71
CA LEU A 263 42.97 -17.47 17.37
C LEU A 263 43.34 -18.43 18.50
N GLN A 264 44.48 -18.22 19.17
CA GLN A 264 44.89 -19.02 20.32
C GLN A 264 43.93 -18.86 21.51
N GLU A 265 43.46 -17.65 21.80
CA GLU A 265 42.47 -17.43 22.86
C GLU A 265 41.10 -18.05 22.50
N LEU A 266 40.69 -18.03 21.24
CA LEU A 266 39.49 -18.74 20.78
C LEU A 266 39.63 -20.26 20.99
N ILE A 267 40.77 -20.85 20.64
CA ILE A 267 41.06 -22.27 20.89
C ILE A 267 41.01 -22.57 22.40
N ARG A 268 41.60 -21.69 23.23
CA ARG A 268 41.54 -21.82 24.69
C ARG A 268 40.11 -21.79 25.20
N LYS A 269 39.28 -20.84 24.73
CA LYS A 269 37.88 -20.72 25.13
C LYS A 269 37.03 -21.89 24.62
N GLN A 270 37.27 -22.38 23.41
CA GLN A 270 36.66 -23.59 22.85
C GLN A 270 36.90 -24.80 23.73
N ARG A 271 38.15 -25.02 24.15
CA ARG A 271 38.51 -26.15 25.02
C ARG A 271 37.98 -25.99 26.46
N THR A 272 37.87 -24.77 26.96
CA THR A 272 37.47 -24.50 28.36
C THR A 272 35.95 -24.48 28.54
N TYR A 273 35.21 -23.92 27.58
CA TYR A 273 33.77 -23.70 27.68
C TYR A 273 32.95 -24.54 26.67
N LEU A 274 33.60 -25.38 25.85
CA LEU A 274 32.95 -26.22 24.82
C LEU A 274 32.08 -25.41 23.84
N ILE A 275 32.54 -24.22 23.46
CA ILE A 275 31.81 -23.37 22.50
C ILE A 275 31.82 -23.98 21.10
N ASN A 276 30.71 -23.89 20.40
CA ASN A 276 30.53 -24.43 19.05
C ASN A 276 30.94 -23.41 17.95
N LEU A 277 31.05 -23.86 16.70
CA LEU A 277 31.48 -23.01 15.58
C LEU A 277 30.56 -21.80 15.34
N SER A 278 29.25 -21.91 15.65
CA SER A 278 28.31 -20.78 15.53
C SER A 278 28.53 -19.71 16.61
N GLU A 279 28.92 -20.11 17.82
CA GLU A 279 29.30 -19.20 18.91
C GLU A 279 30.64 -18.53 18.62
N ILE A 280 31.59 -19.25 18.02
CA ILE A 280 32.85 -18.68 17.52
C ILE A 280 32.59 -17.62 16.46
N ASN A 281 31.70 -17.88 15.49
CA ASN A 281 31.30 -16.90 14.49
C ASN A 281 30.70 -15.63 15.11
N GLN A 282 29.87 -15.76 16.15
CA GLN A 282 29.34 -14.61 16.89
C GLN A 282 30.45 -13.82 17.62
N ILE A 283 31.42 -14.51 18.23
CA ILE A 283 32.55 -13.88 18.92
C ILE A 283 33.41 -13.08 17.93
N LEU A 284 33.68 -13.62 16.74
CA LEU A 284 34.44 -12.91 15.71
C LEU A 284 33.78 -11.58 15.31
N ILE A 285 32.44 -11.53 15.27
CA ILE A 285 31.69 -10.29 15.03
C ILE A 285 31.81 -9.35 16.24
N TYR A 286 31.66 -9.86 17.46
CA TYR A 286 31.77 -9.03 18.68
C TYR A 286 33.16 -8.39 18.88
N LEU A 287 34.21 -8.96 18.29
CA LEU A 287 35.57 -8.41 18.34
C LEU A 287 35.79 -7.22 17.37
N GLN A 288 34.84 -6.92 16.47
CA GLN A 288 34.89 -5.79 15.54
C GLN A 288 34.56 -4.45 16.24
N THR A 289 35.33 -4.11 17.27
CA THR A 289 35.20 -2.87 18.05
C THR A 289 36.38 -1.93 17.83
N LEU A 290 36.16 -0.63 18.02
CA LEU A 290 37.20 0.40 17.82
C LEU A 290 38.36 0.29 18.83
N THR A 291 38.10 -0.27 20.02
CA THR A 291 39.12 -0.46 21.07
C THR A 291 39.49 -1.93 21.26
N ASP A 292 40.68 -2.19 21.81
CA ASP A 292 41.17 -3.55 22.14
C ASP A 292 40.63 -4.07 23.48
N HIS A 293 39.64 -3.39 24.05
CA HIS A 293 39.01 -3.82 25.29
C HIS A 293 38.18 -5.09 25.09
N SER A 294 37.60 -5.31 23.90
CA SER A 294 36.92 -6.57 23.55
C SER A 294 37.87 -7.76 23.62
N PHE A 295 39.13 -7.58 23.21
CA PHE A 295 40.17 -8.60 23.32
C PHE A 295 40.56 -8.89 24.77
N LYS A 296 40.66 -7.85 25.63
CA LYS A 296 40.89 -8.03 27.07
C LYS A 296 39.75 -8.80 27.75
N ILE A 297 38.51 -8.62 27.29
CA ILE A 297 37.35 -9.38 27.79
C ILE A 297 37.46 -10.84 27.35
N LEU A 298 37.88 -11.11 26.10
CA LEU A 298 38.12 -12.48 25.61
C LEU A 298 39.19 -13.20 26.44
N GLN A 299 40.27 -12.51 26.82
CA GLN A 299 41.34 -13.06 27.66
C GLN A 299 40.91 -13.32 29.12
N SER A 300 39.86 -12.65 29.61
CA SER A 300 39.43 -12.76 31.00
C SER A 300 38.91 -14.16 31.36
N ASP A 301 39.14 -14.60 32.59
CA ASP A 301 38.61 -15.87 33.11
C ASP A 301 37.24 -15.70 33.81
N ASP A 302 36.53 -14.59 33.54
CA ASP A 302 35.19 -14.35 34.10
C ASP A 302 34.19 -15.39 33.58
N VAL A 303 33.19 -15.75 34.39
CA VAL A 303 32.13 -16.70 34.05
C VAL A 303 31.18 -16.09 33.01
N ASN A 304 30.95 -14.77 33.06
CA ASN A 304 30.03 -14.05 32.17
C ASN A 304 30.76 -13.31 31.03
N TRP A 305 31.93 -13.81 30.62
CA TRP A 305 32.77 -13.16 29.60
C TRP A 305 32.03 -12.99 28.26
N PHE A 306 31.20 -13.96 27.86
CA PHE A 306 30.44 -13.94 26.61
C PHE A 306 29.36 -12.83 26.59
N ASP A 307 28.59 -12.71 27.68
CA ASP A 307 27.59 -11.63 27.84
C ASP A 307 28.25 -10.26 27.96
N SER A 308 29.38 -10.20 28.66
CA SER A 308 30.17 -8.96 28.80
C SER A 308 30.72 -8.50 27.46
N LEU A 309 31.15 -9.44 26.62
CA LEU A 309 31.62 -9.17 25.26
C LEU A 309 30.49 -8.65 24.37
N ARG A 310 29.32 -9.30 24.40
CA ARG A 310 28.13 -8.86 23.66
C ARG A 310 27.68 -7.45 24.09
N ARG A 311 27.65 -7.20 25.40
CA ARG A 311 27.29 -5.88 25.97
C ARG A 311 28.25 -4.79 25.52
N PHE A 312 29.56 -5.10 25.51
CA PHE A 312 30.59 -4.18 25.09
C PHE A 312 30.47 -3.82 23.60
N PHE A 313 30.27 -4.83 22.73
CA PHE A 313 30.04 -4.62 21.31
C PHE A 313 28.83 -3.72 21.02
N ILE A 314 27.69 -3.97 21.69
CA ILE A 314 26.49 -3.14 21.53
C ILE A 314 26.76 -1.69 21.96
N ASN A 315 27.50 -1.48 23.04
CA ASN A 315 27.82 -0.13 23.51
C ASN A 315 28.75 0.62 22.53
N ASP A 316 29.79 -0.05 22.03
CA ASP A 316 30.73 0.50 21.04
C ASP A 316 30.00 0.92 19.75
N LYS A 317 29.12 0.06 19.21
CA LYS A 317 28.33 0.35 18.00
C LYS A 317 27.25 1.40 18.20
N LEU A 318 26.65 1.47 19.39
CA LEU A 318 25.72 2.56 19.74
C LEU A 318 26.43 3.90 19.82
N GLU A 319 27.63 3.96 20.40
CA GLU A 319 28.44 5.18 20.44
C GLU A 319 28.83 5.63 19.03
N GLU A 320 29.21 4.71 18.14
CA GLU A 320 29.49 4.98 16.73
C GLU A 320 28.27 5.58 15.98
N CYS A 321 27.08 5.01 16.18
CA CYS A 321 25.85 5.47 15.52
C CYS A 321 25.31 6.80 16.08
N LEU A 322 25.54 7.10 17.37
CA LEU A 322 24.97 8.25 18.07
C LEU A 322 25.93 9.45 18.19
N CYS A 323 27.09 9.43 17.51
CA CYS A 323 28.16 10.44 17.56
C CYS A 323 27.74 11.92 17.44
N ASN A 324 26.50 12.23 17.03
CA ASN A 324 25.99 13.58 16.84
C ASN A 324 24.87 14.02 17.82
N VAL A 325 24.40 13.17 18.75
CA VAL A 325 23.27 13.49 19.66
C VAL A 325 23.57 13.05 21.11
N MET A 326 23.55 14.00 22.05
CA MET A 326 23.79 13.75 23.48
C MET A 326 22.55 13.17 24.17
N TYR A 327 22.58 11.89 24.55
CA TYR A 327 21.57 11.24 25.39
C TYR A 327 22.10 10.99 26.81
N PRO A 328 21.23 10.96 27.84
CA PRO A 328 21.65 10.63 29.20
C PRO A 328 22.12 9.18 29.32
N GLN A 329 23.23 8.96 30.02
CA GLN A 329 23.86 7.64 30.18
C GLN A 329 22.91 6.57 30.74
N SER A 330 21.93 6.97 31.56
CA SER A 330 20.90 6.06 32.09
C SER A 330 20.00 5.46 31.00
N LEU A 331 19.68 6.22 29.95
CA LEU A 331 18.88 5.75 28.82
C LEU A 331 19.69 4.81 27.93
N ILE A 332 20.96 5.15 27.68
CA ILE A 332 21.90 4.31 26.92
C ILE A 332 22.08 2.96 27.62
N ASN A 333 22.35 2.98 28.93
CA ASN A 333 22.47 1.76 29.72
C ASN A 333 21.18 0.92 29.68
N HIS A 334 19.99 1.56 29.73
CA HIS A 334 18.72 0.84 29.65
C HIS A 334 18.50 0.18 28.28
N LEU A 335 18.88 0.85 27.18
CA LEU A 335 18.82 0.30 25.82
C LEU A 335 19.77 -0.88 25.65
N VAL A 336 21.02 -0.72 26.09
CA VAL A 336 22.03 -1.78 26.06
C VAL A 336 21.53 -3.01 26.82
N ASP A 337 20.99 -2.84 28.03
CA ASP A 337 20.45 -3.95 28.82
C ASP A 337 19.24 -4.63 28.14
N ARG A 338 18.37 -3.86 27.47
CA ARG A 338 17.21 -4.38 26.75
C ARG A 338 17.62 -5.17 25.50
N ILE A 339 18.57 -4.68 24.72
CA ILE A 339 19.07 -5.34 23.50
C ILE A 339 19.86 -6.61 23.87
N THR A 340 20.70 -6.54 24.90
CA THR A 340 21.49 -7.69 25.37
C THR A 340 20.60 -8.86 25.80
N LYS A 341 19.38 -8.58 26.31
CA LYS A 341 18.40 -9.59 26.71
C LYS A 341 17.56 -10.18 25.56
N GLN A 342 17.67 -9.68 24.33
CA GLN A 342 16.93 -10.22 23.19
C GLN A 342 17.71 -11.34 22.51
N GLU A 343 17.23 -12.58 22.60
CA GLU A 343 17.84 -13.73 21.93
C GLU A 343 17.59 -13.74 20.41
N ALA A 344 16.52 -13.07 19.94
CA ALA A 344 16.17 -13.01 18.51
C ALA A 344 17.16 -12.20 17.66
N LEU A 345 17.95 -11.31 18.28
CA LEU A 345 18.96 -10.47 17.62
C LEU A 345 20.34 -11.15 17.68
N SER A 346 20.71 -11.87 16.62
CA SER A 346 22.07 -12.38 16.43
C SER A 346 23.08 -11.25 16.21
N ALA A 347 24.36 -11.55 16.42
CA ALA A 347 25.47 -10.60 16.26
C ALA A 347 25.42 -9.83 14.92
N ASP A 348 25.13 -10.53 13.82
CA ASP A 348 25.01 -9.96 12.46
C ASP A 348 23.90 -8.93 12.31
N LEU A 349 22.83 -9.06 13.09
CA LEU A 349 21.64 -8.21 13.00
C LEU A 349 21.72 -7.00 13.92
N ILE A 350 22.65 -6.99 14.88
CA ILE A 350 22.79 -5.88 15.84
C ILE A 350 23.17 -4.60 15.10
N GLU A 351 24.18 -4.61 14.24
CA GLU A 351 24.62 -3.41 13.54
C GLU A 351 23.56 -2.88 12.54
N PRO A 352 22.94 -3.70 11.65
CA PRO A 352 21.81 -3.27 10.82
C PRO A 352 20.63 -2.75 11.63
N PHE A 353 20.30 -3.38 12.76
CA PHE A 353 19.24 -2.93 13.66
C PHE A 353 19.57 -1.57 14.27
N LEU A 354 20.83 -1.36 14.70
CA LEU A 354 21.28 -0.09 15.29
C LEU A 354 21.35 1.05 14.27
N LYS A 355 21.72 0.78 13.02
CA LYS A 355 21.76 1.78 11.93
C LYS A 355 20.38 2.37 11.59
N ASN A 356 19.30 1.66 11.90
CA ASN A 356 17.91 2.13 11.68
C ASN A 356 17.41 3.10 12.76
N ILE A 357 18.22 3.37 13.79
CA ILE A 357 17.78 4.09 14.98
C ILE A 357 18.09 5.59 14.83
N ARG A 358 17.05 6.38 14.54
CA ARG A 358 17.12 7.85 14.61
C ARG A 358 16.74 8.42 15.99
N HIS A 359 15.98 7.66 16.78
CA HIS A 359 15.51 8.09 18.11
C HIS A 359 15.39 6.90 19.10
N PRO A 360 15.84 7.01 20.36
CA PRO A 360 15.80 5.94 21.38
C PRO A 360 14.43 5.28 21.58
N GLN A 361 13.36 6.06 21.47
CA GLN A 361 11.99 5.58 21.71
C GLN A 361 11.51 4.61 20.62
N HIS A 362 11.98 4.80 19.38
CA HIS A 362 11.70 3.89 18.27
C HIS A 362 12.29 2.50 18.52
N VAL A 363 13.47 2.44 19.15
CA VAL A 363 14.12 1.18 19.53
C VAL A 363 13.25 0.38 20.48
N ILE A 364 12.72 1.05 21.50
CA ILE A 364 11.88 0.42 22.51
C ILE A 364 10.61 -0.14 21.87
N THR A 365 9.96 0.62 20.97
CA THR A 365 8.77 0.14 20.24
C THR A 365 9.05 -1.10 19.40
N HIS A 366 10.17 -1.15 18.68
CA HIS A 366 10.54 -2.35 17.91
C HIS A 366 10.85 -3.55 18.80
N LEU A 367 11.58 -3.35 19.90
CA LEU A 367 11.88 -4.41 20.86
C LEU A 367 10.61 -4.93 21.55
N ASP A 368 9.68 -4.03 21.88
CA ASP A 368 8.37 -4.39 22.44
C ASP A 368 7.53 -5.16 21.41
N MET A 369 7.60 -4.84 20.11
CA MET A 369 6.96 -5.61 19.04
C MET A 369 7.57 -7.02 18.90
N ILE A 370 8.90 -7.14 18.87
CA ILE A 370 9.61 -8.42 18.79
C ILE A 370 9.23 -9.32 19.96
N THR A 371 9.18 -8.77 21.16
CA THR A 371 8.81 -9.51 22.38
C THR A 371 7.32 -9.85 22.44
N LYS A 372 6.43 -8.89 22.15
CA LYS A 372 4.97 -9.07 22.21
C LYS A 372 4.47 -10.10 21.20
N TYR A 373 5.06 -10.15 20.01
CA TYR A 373 4.61 -11.02 18.91
C TYR A 373 5.57 -12.19 18.61
N HIS A 374 6.60 -12.41 19.45
CA HIS A 374 7.57 -13.50 19.31
C HIS A 374 8.15 -13.61 17.88
N ILE A 375 8.80 -12.54 17.40
CA ILE A 375 9.42 -12.55 16.07
C ILE A 375 10.75 -13.32 16.14
N THR A 376 10.93 -14.25 15.19
CA THR A 376 12.09 -15.14 15.15
C THR A 376 13.29 -14.49 14.45
N ASN A 377 14.48 -15.03 14.69
CA ASN A 377 15.71 -14.57 14.03
C ASN A 377 15.60 -14.67 12.49
N ILE A 378 15.06 -15.77 11.97
CA ILE A 378 14.89 -16.00 10.51
C ILE A 378 14.01 -14.92 9.88
N GLU A 379 12.92 -14.53 10.55
CA GLU A 379 12.04 -13.47 10.05
C GLU A 379 12.72 -12.10 10.08
N LEU A 380 13.55 -11.82 11.10
CA LEU A 380 14.37 -10.61 11.13
C LEU A 380 15.40 -10.60 9.99
N ILE A 381 16.07 -11.72 9.71
CA ILE A 381 16.99 -11.82 8.56
C ILE A 381 16.26 -11.51 7.25
N GLN A 382 15.07 -12.07 7.03
CA GLN A 382 14.26 -11.80 5.84
C GLN A 382 13.83 -10.33 5.74
N LEU A 383 13.48 -9.71 6.88
CA LEU A 383 13.19 -8.27 6.93
C LEU A 383 14.39 -7.46 6.46
N PHE A 384 15.55 -7.65 7.07
CA PHE A 384 16.76 -6.88 6.73
C PHE A 384 17.27 -7.14 5.32
N ALA A 385 17.08 -8.35 4.76
CA ALA A 385 17.47 -8.67 3.39
C ALA A 385 16.61 -7.95 2.33
N ASN A 386 15.34 -7.68 2.64
CA ASN A 386 14.38 -7.08 1.71
C ASN A 386 14.35 -5.54 1.76
N VAL A 387 15.08 -4.91 2.68
CA VAL A 387 15.13 -3.45 2.78
C VAL A 387 16.34 -2.90 2.01
N SER A 388 16.08 -2.00 1.05
CA SER A 388 17.11 -1.36 0.23
C SER A 388 18.12 -0.59 1.08
N LYS A 389 19.42 -0.74 0.76
CA LYS A 389 20.58 -0.29 1.55
C LYS A 389 20.66 1.20 1.92
N ASP A 390 19.87 2.09 1.33
CA ASP A 390 20.15 3.53 1.40
C ASP A 390 19.29 4.40 2.31
N THR A 391 18.12 3.97 2.82
CA THR A 391 17.48 4.63 3.98
C THR A 391 16.29 3.80 4.45
N ILE A 392 16.38 3.20 5.62
CA ILE A 392 15.25 2.51 6.26
C ILE A 392 14.44 3.56 7.03
N ASP A 393 13.22 3.85 6.58
CA ASP A 393 12.28 4.69 7.35
C ASP A 393 11.66 3.86 8.49
N PHE A 394 11.54 4.47 9.68
CA PHE A 394 10.95 3.85 10.88
C PHE A 394 9.58 3.25 10.58
N THR A 395 8.76 3.97 9.82
CA THR A 395 7.39 3.57 9.46
C THR A 395 7.39 2.33 8.57
N SER A 396 8.31 2.24 7.61
CA SER A 396 8.44 1.11 6.70
C SER A 396 8.84 -0.17 7.43
N PHE A 397 9.74 -0.06 8.42
CA PHE A 397 10.19 -1.22 9.19
C PHE A 397 9.07 -1.75 10.10
N VAL A 398 8.33 -0.87 10.78
CA VAL A 398 7.15 -1.25 11.57
C VAL A 398 6.11 -1.92 10.68
N HIS A 399 5.82 -1.35 9.51
CA HIS A 399 4.84 -1.91 8.58
C HIS A 399 5.24 -3.32 8.12
N GLN A 400 6.50 -3.56 7.78
CA GLN A 400 6.95 -4.89 7.40
C GLN A 400 6.87 -5.91 8.55
N MET A 401 7.15 -5.50 9.78
CA MET A 401 6.94 -6.36 10.96
C MET A 401 5.45 -6.69 11.16
N GLU A 402 4.55 -5.72 10.99
CA GLU A 402 3.09 -5.93 11.04
C GLU A 402 2.65 -6.96 9.99
N LEU A 403 3.18 -6.86 8.76
CA LEU A 403 2.88 -7.79 7.67
C LEU A 403 3.30 -9.24 7.99
N ILE A 404 4.48 -9.43 8.58
CA ILE A 404 4.95 -10.77 9.00
C ILE A 404 4.01 -11.37 10.05
N VAL A 405 3.60 -10.57 11.04
CA VAL A 405 2.69 -11.03 12.09
C VAL A 405 1.31 -11.37 11.51
N LEU A 406 0.76 -10.55 10.60
CA LEU A 406 -0.50 -10.85 9.92
C LEU A 406 -0.42 -12.13 9.08
N ASN A 407 0.67 -12.32 8.34
CA ASN A 407 0.86 -13.52 7.52
C ASN A 407 0.94 -14.78 8.39
N ARG A 408 1.66 -14.71 9.52
CA ARG A 408 1.71 -15.82 10.48
C ARG A 408 0.33 -16.14 11.07
N ALA A 409 -0.46 -15.11 11.39
CA ALA A 409 -1.82 -15.28 11.89
C ALA A 409 -2.74 -15.92 10.85
N LEU A 410 -2.63 -15.56 9.57
CA LEU A 410 -3.36 -16.20 8.47
C LEU A 410 -2.99 -17.67 8.29
N ILE A 411 -1.69 -17.99 8.26
CA ILE A 411 -1.18 -19.36 8.11
C ILE A 411 -1.60 -20.26 9.28
N ARG A 412 -1.74 -19.68 10.48
CA ARG A 412 -2.25 -20.40 11.66
C ARG A 412 -3.72 -20.79 11.52
N LEU A 413 -4.53 -19.97 10.85
CA LEU A 413 -5.98 -20.15 10.72
C LEU A 413 -6.36 -21.02 9.52
N TRP A 414 -5.59 -20.98 8.43
CA TRP A 414 -5.91 -21.70 7.20
C TRP A 414 -4.69 -22.37 6.57
N HIS A 415 -4.84 -23.67 6.29
CA HIS A 415 -3.91 -24.45 5.48
C HIS A 415 -4.46 -24.58 4.04
N GLY A 416 -4.31 -23.51 3.25
CA GLY A 416 -4.87 -23.40 1.88
C GLY A 416 -3.82 -23.21 0.77
N PRO A 417 -4.25 -23.13 -0.50
CA PRO A 417 -3.38 -22.82 -1.63
C PRO A 417 -2.75 -21.42 -1.48
N GLN A 418 -1.45 -21.31 -1.77
CA GLN A 418 -0.66 -20.08 -1.58
C GLN A 418 -1.31 -18.85 -2.22
N GLU A 419 -1.93 -18.99 -3.38
CA GLU A 419 -2.58 -17.88 -4.10
C GLU A 419 -3.70 -17.21 -3.28
N GLN A 420 -4.51 -17.98 -2.56
CA GLN A 420 -5.61 -17.44 -1.74
C GLN A 420 -5.09 -16.75 -0.48
N LEU A 421 -4.06 -17.31 0.15
CA LEU A 421 -3.39 -16.69 1.29
C LEU A 421 -2.72 -15.36 0.89
N ILE A 422 -2.11 -15.31 -0.29
CA ILE A 422 -1.56 -14.07 -0.87
C ILE A 422 -2.69 -13.06 -1.09
N LEU A 423 -3.83 -13.47 -1.64
CA LEU A 423 -4.95 -12.57 -1.88
C LEU A 423 -5.55 -12.01 -0.58
N ALA A 424 -5.72 -12.85 0.45
CA ALA A 424 -6.13 -12.41 1.78
C ALA A 424 -5.14 -11.39 2.37
N HIS A 425 -3.84 -11.67 2.24
CA HIS A 425 -2.78 -10.76 2.66
C HIS A 425 -2.87 -9.39 1.96
N VAL A 426 -3.05 -9.37 0.63
CA VAL A 426 -3.21 -8.12 -0.15
C VAL A 426 -4.38 -7.28 0.37
N TYR A 427 -5.53 -7.89 0.68
CA TYR A 427 -6.67 -7.14 1.20
C TYR A 427 -6.44 -6.62 2.63
N LEU A 428 -5.73 -7.34 3.49
CA LEU A 428 -5.34 -6.82 4.81
C LEU A 428 -4.38 -5.63 4.70
N CYS A 429 -3.40 -5.68 3.79
CA CYS A 429 -2.51 -4.54 3.50
C CYS A 429 -3.33 -3.32 3.06
N ARG A 430 -4.28 -3.52 2.14
CA ARG A 430 -5.17 -2.47 1.66
C ARG A 430 -6.03 -1.86 2.76
N LEU A 431 -6.43 -2.62 3.78
CA LEU A 431 -7.15 -2.07 4.93
C LEU A 431 -6.25 -1.21 5.84
N LEU A 432 -4.98 -1.59 6.01
CA LEU A 432 -3.98 -0.76 6.69
C LEU A 432 -3.77 0.57 5.95
N GLU A 433 -3.68 0.54 4.61
CA GLU A 433 -3.61 1.75 3.78
C GLU A 433 -4.85 2.66 3.90
N LEU A 434 -6.03 2.07 4.13
CA LEU A 434 -7.27 2.81 4.43
C LEU A 434 -7.31 3.40 5.86
N GLY A 435 -6.31 3.13 6.69
CA GLY A 435 -6.16 3.66 8.04
C GLY A 435 -6.71 2.78 9.15
N TRP A 436 -6.88 1.47 8.93
CA TRP A 436 -7.20 0.53 10.00
C TRP A 436 -6.01 0.36 10.95
N MET A 437 -6.28 0.23 12.26
CA MET A 437 -5.23 -0.07 13.22
C MET A 437 -4.83 -1.54 13.15
N PHE A 438 -3.52 -1.83 13.12
CA PHE A 438 -2.96 -3.19 13.09
C PHE A 438 -3.51 -4.09 14.23
N GLU A 439 -3.63 -3.53 15.43
CA GLU A 439 -4.15 -4.23 16.61
C GLU A 439 -5.58 -4.73 16.42
N LYS A 440 -6.40 -3.98 15.66
CA LYS A 440 -7.79 -4.35 15.35
C LYS A 440 -7.89 -5.45 14.31
N LEU A 441 -6.95 -5.51 13.36
CA LEU A 441 -6.86 -6.61 12.41
C LEU A 441 -6.43 -7.91 13.10
N ILE A 442 -5.47 -7.83 14.03
CA ILE A 442 -5.06 -8.98 14.84
C ILE A 442 -6.20 -9.43 15.78
N GLU A 443 -6.95 -8.49 16.39
CA GLU A 443 -8.16 -8.79 17.16
C GLU A 443 -9.18 -9.57 16.32
N LEU A 444 -9.41 -9.13 15.08
CA LEU A 444 -10.34 -9.76 14.14
C LEU A 444 -9.90 -11.18 13.76
N LEU A 445 -8.62 -11.39 13.44
CA LEU A 445 -8.10 -12.72 13.10
C LEU A 445 -8.13 -13.68 14.31
N ASN A 446 -7.79 -13.20 15.51
CA ASN A 446 -7.81 -14.03 16.72
C ASN A 446 -9.22 -14.46 17.15
N HIS A 447 -10.26 -13.72 16.73
CA HIS A 447 -11.65 -14.04 17.03
C HIS A 447 -12.28 -15.09 16.09
N ILE A 448 -11.59 -15.46 15.00
CA ILE A 448 -12.05 -16.49 14.08
C ILE A 448 -11.89 -17.87 14.75
N ARG A 449 -12.98 -18.64 14.85
CA ARG A 449 -12.94 -19.97 15.46
C ARG A 449 -12.13 -20.94 14.59
N THR A 450 -11.22 -21.67 15.25
CA THR A 450 -10.25 -22.59 14.64
C THR A 450 -10.84 -23.91 14.11
N GLU A 451 -12.15 -24.15 14.24
CA GLU A 451 -12.80 -25.38 13.76
C GLU A 451 -13.22 -25.31 12.27
N ILE A 452 -12.97 -24.19 11.58
CA ILE A 452 -13.40 -23.93 10.21
C ILE A 452 -12.25 -24.16 9.22
N ASP A 453 -11.69 -25.36 9.25
CA ASP A 453 -10.47 -25.76 8.53
C ASP A 453 -10.76 -26.13 7.06
N SER A 454 -11.42 -25.24 6.30
CA SER A 454 -11.80 -25.47 4.90
C SER A 454 -11.33 -24.35 3.98
N CYS A 455 -10.87 -24.72 2.77
CA CYS A 455 -10.49 -23.73 1.74
C CYS A 455 -11.65 -22.78 1.37
N ASP A 456 -12.92 -23.21 1.56
CA ASP A 456 -14.07 -22.34 1.28
C ASP A 456 -14.18 -21.21 2.32
N SER A 457 -13.89 -21.45 3.60
CA SER A 457 -13.97 -20.39 4.62
C SER A 457 -12.95 -19.27 4.38
N LEU A 458 -11.76 -19.60 3.88
CA LEU A 458 -10.78 -18.61 3.43
C LEU A 458 -11.31 -17.78 2.27
N LEU A 459 -11.94 -18.41 1.27
CA LEU A 459 -12.54 -17.70 0.14
C LEU A 459 -13.65 -16.74 0.59
N ARG A 460 -14.54 -17.20 1.49
CA ARG A 460 -15.61 -16.36 2.06
C ARG A 460 -15.07 -15.23 2.92
N PHE A 461 -13.96 -15.46 3.63
CA PHE A 461 -13.27 -14.41 4.36
C PHE A 461 -12.68 -13.36 3.41
N ILE A 462 -12.04 -13.77 2.31
CA ILE A 462 -11.53 -12.87 1.27
C ILE A 462 -12.67 -12.06 0.63
N ASP A 463 -13.79 -12.70 0.29
CA ASP A 463 -14.98 -12.01 -0.23
C ASP A 463 -15.51 -10.96 0.76
N SER A 464 -15.47 -11.28 2.05
CA SER A 464 -15.86 -10.36 3.12
C SER A 464 -14.90 -9.17 3.23
N LEU A 465 -13.58 -9.41 3.19
CA LEU A 465 -12.56 -8.34 3.18
C LEU A 465 -12.69 -7.45 1.94
N LYS A 466 -12.97 -8.05 0.78
CA LYS A 466 -13.22 -7.32 -0.46
C LYS A 466 -14.43 -6.39 -0.31
N ILE A 467 -15.54 -6.85 0.28
CA ILE A 467 -16.70 -5.99 0.56
C ILE A 467 -16.31 -4.84 1.51
N ILE A 468 -15.55 -5.09 2.57
CA ILE A 468 -15.11 -4.05 3.52
C ILE A 468 -14.24 -3.00 2.81
N TYR A 469 -13.33 -3.45 1.95
CA TYR A 469 -12.44 -2.58 1.17
C TYR A 469 -13.20 -1.78 0.10
N ASP A 470 -14.06 -2.42 -0.69
CA ASP A 470 -14.85 -1.80 -1.76
C ASP A 470 -15.72 -0.65 -1.22
N TYR A 471 -16.24 -0.79 0.00
CA TYR A 471 -17.02 0.23 0.69
C TYR A 471 -16.17 1.22 1.52
N ARG A 472 -14.84 1.07 1.57
CA ARG A 472 -13.92 1.91 2.36
C ARG A 472 -14.34 2.07 3.82
N MET A 473 -14.76 0.98 4.45
CA MET A 473 -15.17 0.99 5.86
C MET A 473 -14.02 1.40 6.78
N LYS A 474 -14.33 2.08 7.88
CA LYS A 474 -13.39 2.35 8.98
C LYS A 474 -13.38 1.18 9.98
N ASP A 475 -12.36 1.12 10.82
CA ASP A 475 -12.15 0.08 11.85
C ASP A 475 -13.19 0.06 12.99
N ASN A 476 -14.08 1.05 13.06
CA ASN A 476 -15.17 1.11 14.05
C ASN A 476 -16.17 -0.06 13.96
N ILE A 477 -16.19 -0.81 12.86
CA ILE A 477 -17.06 -1.98 12.68
C ILE A 477 -16.49 -3.29 13.23
N VAL A 478 -15.23 -3.30 13.70
CA VAL A 478 -14.52 -4.54 14.08
C VAL A 478 -15.29 -5.36 15.11
N HIS A 479 -15.93 -4.73 16.10
CA HIS A 479 -16.76 -5.44 17.08
C HIS A 479 -17.94 -6.19 16.42
N ARG A 480 -18.57 -5.60 15.39
CA ARG A 480 -19.66 -6.28 14.66
C ARG A 480 -19.11 -7.38 13.76
N LEU A 481 -17.94 -7.18 13.16
CA LEU A 481 -17.26 -8.20 12.37
C LEU A 481 -16.85 -9.41 13.23
N ASN A 482 -16.36 -9.19 14.44
CA ASN A 482 -16.02 -10.26 15.38
C ASN A 482 -17.24 -11.15 15.66
N ASN A 483 -18.43 -10.55 15.84
CA ASN A 483 -19.68 -11.32 16.00
C ASN A 483 -20.03 -12.14 14.74
N ILE A 484 -19.76 -11.60 13.55
CA ILE A 484 -20.01 -12.29 12.27
C ILE A 484 -19.05 -13.46 12.08
N TYR A 485 -17.74 -13.24 12.25
CA TYR A 485 -16.73 -14.28 12.08
C TYR A 485 -16.71 -15.31 13.24
N SER A 486 -17.41 -15.02 14.33
CA SER A 486 -17.70 -16.00 15.39
C SER A 486 -18.85 -16.96 15.06
N SER A 487 -19.59 -16.74 13.96
CA SER A 487 -20.68 -17.62 13.54
C SER A 487 -20.14 -18.94 12.95
N GLU A 488 -20.87 -20.05 13.16
CA GLU A 488 -20.45 -21.39 12.75
C GLU A 488 -20.52 -21.63 11.23
N ASP A 489 -21.27 -20.82 10.48
CA ASP A 489 -21.43 -20.98 9.03
C ASP A 489 -20.67 -19.90 8.24
N ALA A 490 -19.50 -20.29 7.72
CA ALA A 490 -18.64 -19.40 6.93
C ALA A 490 -19.26 -18.94 5.61
N HIS A 491 -20.24 -19.67 5.05
CA HIS A 491 -20.91 -19.27 3.82
C HIS A 491 -21.71 -17.97 3.97
N LEU A 492 -22.18 -17.67 5.19
CA LEU A 492 -22.96 -16.48 5.47
C LEU A 492 -22.11 -15.23 5.73
N TRP A 493 -20.79 -15.37 5.91
CA TRP A 493 -19.92 -14.23 6.24
C TRP A 493 -20.00 -13.08 5.23
N PRO A 494 -19.90 -13.28 3.89
CA PRO A 494 -19.98 -12.18 2.94
C PRO A 494 -21.34 -11.48 2.99
N LEU A 495 -22.43 -12.23 3.17
CA LEU A 495 -23.78 -11.68 3.27
C LEU A 495 -23.97 -10.86 4.55
N LEU A 496 -23.55 -11.39 5.70
CA LEU A 496 -23.67 -10.71 6.99
C LEU A 496 -22.76 -9.48 7.07
N VAL A 497 -21.55 -9.55 6.50
CA VAL A 497 -20.66 -8.40 6.35
C VAL A 497 -21.30 -7.38 5.43
N HIS A 498 -21.89 -7.78 4.30
CA HIS A 498 -22.62 -6.85 3.43
C HIS A 498 -23.78 -6.17 4.16
N ILE A 499 -24.59 -6.89 4.93
CA ILE A 499 -25.68 -6.32 5.75
C ILE A 499 -25.10 -5.34 6.78
N CYS A 500 -24.03 -5.71 7.49
CA CYS A 500 -23.38 -4.84 8.47
C CYS A 500 -22.82 -3.55 7.86
N VAL A 501 -22.21 -3.66 6.66
CA VAL A 501 -21.76 -2.53 5.87
C VAL A 501 -22.95 -1.66 5.47
N VAL A 502 -24.01 -2.26 4.96
CA VAL A 502 -25.23 -1.54 4.55
C VAL A 502 -25.90 -0.87 5.76
N GLU A 503 -25.99 -1.51 6.91
CA GLU A 503 -26.56 -0.90 8.12
C GLU A 503 -25.69 0.23 8.68
N ASN A 504 -24.36 0.11 8.64
CA ASN A 504 -23.49 1.20 9.05
C ASN A 504 -23.51 2.37 8.04
N TYR A 505 -23.60 2.05 6.74
CA TYR A 505 -23.66 3.05 5.67
C TYR A 505 -25.06 3.58 5.35
N PHE A 506 -26.15 2.95 5.81
CA PHE A 506 -27.52 3.31 5.43
C PHE A 506 -28.55 3.08 6.54
N GLY A 507 -28.23 2.31 7.58
CA GLY A 507 -29.15 1.87 8.64
C GLY A 507 -29.41 2.91 9.74
N SER A 508 -28.58 3.95 9.86
CA SER A 508 -29.03 5.20 10.45
C SER A 508 -29.58 6.07 9.33
N THR A 509 -30.88 6.38 9.39
CA THR A 509 -31.50 7.44 8.61
C THR A 509 -30.62 8.68 8.73
N ASN A 510 -29.82 8.98 7.69
CA ASN A 510 -29.05 10.22 7.65
C ASN A 510 -30.02 11.36 7.92
N SER A 511 -29.81 12.06 9.03
CA SER A 511 -30.45 13.35 9.24
C SER A 511 -30.17 14.20 8.01
N GLU A 512 -31.23 14.77 7.43
CA GLU A 512 -31.09 15.77 6.37
C GLU A 512 -30.08 16.82 6.82
N GLN A 513 -29.28 17.33 5.88
CA GLN A 513 -28.37 18.42 6.19
C GLN A 513 -29.17 19.60 6.77
N THR A 514 -28.62 20.29 7.77
CA THR A 514 -29.28 21.47 8.33
C THR A 514 -29.25 22.61 7.31
N ILE A 515 -30.25 23.50 7.32
CA ILE A 515 -30.29 24.64 6.41
C ILE A 515 -29.01 25.48 6.47
N SER A 516 -28.41 25.65 7.65
CA SER A 516 -27.16 26.40 7.79
C SER A 516 -26.02 25.74 7.01
N THR A 517 -25.87 24.42 7.11
CA THR A 517 -24.85 23.68 6.36
C THR A 517 -25.09 23.75 4.85
N ILE A 518 -26.34 23.59 4.41
CA ILE A 518 -26.73 23.71 2.99
C ILE A 518 -26.40 25.12 2.46
N LEU A 519 -26.71 26.18 3.22
CA LEU A 519 -26.43 27.56 2.80
C LEU A 519 -24.94 27.86 2.71
N GLU A 520 -24.13 27.33 3.64
CA GLU A 520 -22.67 27.43 3.57
C GLU A 520 -22.11 26.70 2.35
N GLU A 521 -22.63 25.51 2.07
CA GLU A 521 -22.24 24.71 0.90
C GLU A 521 -22.63 25.40 -0.42
N ILE A 522 -23.84 25.99 -0.52
CA ILE A 522 -24.25 26.79 -1.69
C ILE A 522 -23.29 27.98 -1.87
N LYS A 523 -22.94 28.71 -0.80
CA LYS A 523 -22.00 29.84 -0.88
C LYS A 523 -20.63 29.38 -1.37
N TYR A 524 -20.16 28.23 -0.87
CA TYR A 524 -18.88 27.65 -1.27
C TYR A 524 -18.87 27.22 -2.74
N LEU A 525 -19.88 26.44 -3.17
CA LEU A 525 -19.98 25.91 -4.53
C LEU A 525 -20.11 27.00 -5.59
N ASN A 526 -20.86 28.06 -5.28
CA ASN A 526 -21.19 29.10 -6.25
C ASN A 526 -20.28 30.34 -6.16
N LYS A 527 -19.49 30.49 -5.08
CA LYS A 527 -18.68 31.69 -4.81
C LYS A 527 -19.50 32.99 -4.80
N ILE A 528 -20.78 32.91 -4.43
CA ILE A 528 -21.72 34.05 -4.36
C ILE A 528 -22.03 34.38 -2.91
N GLN A 529 -22.09 35.67 -2.59
CA GLN A 529 -22.71 36.16 -1.36
C GLN A 529 -24.16 36.56 -1.63
N PHE A 530 -25.09 35.92 -0.93
CA PHE A 530 -26.49 36.34 -0.95
C PHE A 530 -26.71 37.50 0.00
N SER A 531 -27.37 38.55 -0.48
CA SER A 531 -27.78 39.71 0.34
C SER A 531 -29.03 39.46 1.18
N ILE A 532 -29.82 38.41 0.86
CA ILE A 532 -31.12 38.14 1.47
C ILE A 532 -31.01 37.13 2.63
N PRO A 533 -31.69 37.37 3.78
CA PRO A 533 -31.72 36.44 4.90
C PRO A 533 -32.71 35.29 4.66
N PHE A 534 -32.29 34.26 3.92
CA PHE A 534 -33.15 33.10 3.60
C PHE A 534 -33.74 32.41 4.83
N ILE A 535 -33.00 32.32 5.93
CA ILE A 535 -33.46 31.71 7.18
C ILE A 535 -34.68 32.46 7.75
N GLU A 536 -34.64 33.79 7.74
CA GLU A 536 -35.75 34.62 8.20
C GLU A 536 -36.99 34.46 7.32
N ILE A 537 -36.81 34.40 6.00
CA ILE A 537 -37.92 34.16 5.07
C ILE A 537 -38.53 32.77 5.29
N LEU A 538 -37.71 31.73 5.50
CA LEU A 538 -38.19 30.38 5.81
C LEU A 538 -38.96 30.34 7.14
N GLN A 539 -38.53 31.09 8.15
CA GLN A 539 -39.28 31.26 9.40
C GLN A 539 -40.62 31.95 9.17
N ARG A 540 -40.66 33.02 8.36
CA ARG A 540 -41.91 33.69 7.97
C ARG A 540 -42.86 32.79 7.19
N ILE A 541 -42.36 31.91 6.32
CA ILE A 541 -43.17 30.89 5.62
C ILE A 541 -43.81 29.94 6.64
N ASN A 542 -43.02 29.46 7.62
CA ASN A 542 -43.54 28.58 8.67
C ASN A 542 -44.59 29.27 9.54
N GLN A 543 -44.37 30.55 9.88
CA GLN A 543 -45.35 31.34 10.62
C GLN A 543 -46.64 31.51 9.82
N ALA A 544 -46.54 31.89 8.54
CA ALA A 544 -47.68 32.02 7.64
C ALA A 544 -48.48 30.71 7.53
N PHE A 545 -47.79 29.56 7.50
CA PHE A 545 -48.42 28.25 7.41
C PHE A 545 -49.25 27.87 8.64
N GLU A 546 -48.82 28.30 9.83
CA GLU A 546 -49.53 28.04 11.09
C GLU A 546 -50.58 29.13 11.41
N SER A 547 -50.61 30.24 10.66
CA SER A 547 -51.60 31.32 10.79
C SER A 547 -52.70 31.25 9.74
N ASP A 548 -53.79 32.02 9.95
CA ASP A 548 -54.77 32.31 8.89
C ASP A 548 -54.16 33.27 7.86
N SER A 549 -54.69 33.26 6.64
CA SER A 549 -54.20 34.08 5.53
C SER A 549 -54.47 35.56 5.74
N SER A 550 -53.48 36.39 5.42
CA SER A 550 -53.61 37.84 5.41
C SER A 550 -54.34 38.37 4.18
N ILE A 551 -54.24 37.67 3.04
CA ILE A 551 -54.91 38.01 1.77
C ILE A 551 -56.39 37.66 1.82
N CYS A 552 -56.73 36.48 2.33
CA CYS A 552 -58.10 35.96 2.37
C CYS A 552 -58.32 35.20 3.67
N LYS A 553 -58.84 35.90 4.69
CA LYS A 553 -59.16 35.31 6.00
C LYS A 553 -60.22 34.24 5.87
N GLN A 554 -59.90 33.03 6.31
CA GLN A 554 -60.80 31.87 6.27
C GLN A 554 -61.00 31.24 7.67
N GLN A 555 -60.53 31.91 8.73
CA GLN A 555 -60.72 31.55 10.14
C GLN A 555 -60.08 30.21 10.55
N ASP A 556 -59.13 29.71 9.77
CA ASP A 556 -58.36 28.49 10.07
C ASP A 556 -56.94 28.64 9.53
N SER A 557 -55.99 27.91 10.11
CA SER A 557 -54.60 27.95 9.67
C SER A 557 -54.43 27.35 8.29
N ILE A 558 -53.50 27.89 7.49
CA ILE A 558 -53.23 27.40 6.13
C ILE A 558 -52.90 25.90 6.12
N LYS A 559 -52.24 25.42 7.18
CA LYS A 559 -51.96 23.99 7.42
C LYS A 559 -53.20 23.08 7.37
N ASN A 560 -54.36 23.56 7.77
CA ASN A 560 -55.59 22.75 7.84
C ASN A 560 -56.50 22.92 6.61
N TRP A 561 -56.18 23.85 5.72
CA TRP A 561 -57.04 24.19 4.58
C TRP A 561 -57.34 23.01 3.67
N SER A 562 -58.54 23.03 3.09
CA SER A 562 -58.98 22.10 2.04
C SER A 562 -58.76 22.69 0.64
N ILE A 563 -58.99 21.89 -0.40
CA ILE A 563 -58.87 22.33 -1.80
C ILE A 563 -59.82 23.50 -2.11
N SER A 564 -61.01 23.56 -1.51
CA SER A 564 -61.94 24.68 -1.72
C SER A 564 -61.41 25.98 -1.12
N ASN A 565 -60.74 25.92 0.04
CA ASN A 565 -60.11 27.08 0.67
C ASN A 565 -59.02 27.68 -0.22
N ILE A 566 -58.19 26.83 -0.84
CA ILE A 566 -57.13 27.23 -1.77
C ILE A 566 -57.73 27.86 -3.04
N LYS A 567 -58.80 27.28 -3.60
CA LYS A 567 -59.50 27.85 -4.77
C LYS A 567 -60.10 29.22 -4.49
N THR A 568 -60.62 29.42 -3.27
CA THR A 568 -61.11 30.72 -2.83
C THR A 568 -59.96 31.71 -2.74
N TRP A 569 -58.89 31.37 -2.03
CA TRP A 569 -57.69 32.20 -1.90
C TRP A 569 -57.11 32.61 -3.27
N ALA A 570 -56.99 31.66 -4.21
CA ALA A 570 -56.47 31.91 -5.56
C ALA A 570 -57.31 32.94 -6.35
N SER A 571 -58.61 33.06 -6.05
CA SER A 571 -59.47 34.06 -6.69
C SER A 571 -59.19 35.48 -6.19
N TYR A 572 -58.79 35.60 -4.93
CA TYR A 572 -58.44 36.89 -4.30
C TYR A 572 -56.99 37.28 -4.56
N SER A 573 -56.08 36.32 -4.71
CA SER A 573 -54.67 36.61 -4.99
C SER A 573 -54.49 37.27 -6.37
N VAL A 574 -55.19 36.78 -7.40
CA VAL A 574 -55.11 37.32 -8.77
C VAL A 574 -55.62 38.77 -8.85
N SER A 575 -56.56 39.18 -7.99
CA SER A 575 -57.08 40.55 -7.98
C SER A 575 -56.18 41.55 -7.23
N HIS A 576 -55.26 41.08 -6.39
CA HIS A 576 -54.36 41.91 -5.58
C HIS A 576 -52.89 41.94 -6.09
N GLY A 577 -52.52 41.06 -7.02
CA GLY A 577 -51.11 40.81 -7.41
C GLY A 577 -50.57 41.62 -8.60
N GLN A 578 -50.93 42.89 -8.77
CA GLN A 578 -50.50 43.66 -9.97
C GLN A 578 -49.20 44.48 -9.81
N THR A 579 -48.49 44.40 -8.68
CA THR A 579 -47.24 45.16 -8.46
C THR A 579 -46.11 44.30 -7.86
N ASP A 580 -44.95 44.29 -8.53
CA ASP A 580 -43.71 43.56 -8.16
C ASP A 580 -43.24 43.83 -6.70
N SER A 581 -43.60 44.97 -6.11
CA SER A 581 -43.22 45.35 -4.74
C SER A 581 -44.09 44.69 -3.67
N MET A 582 -45.41 44.54 -3.90
CA MET A 582 -46.32 43.88 -2.96
C MET A 582 -46.09 42.36 -2.94
N GLU A 583 -45.62 41.78 -4.04
CA GLU A 583 -45.35 40.34 -4.14
C GLU A 583 -44.24 39.85 -3.21
N ARG A 584 -43.19 40.65 -2.96
CA ARG A 584 -42.14 40.26 -2.00
C ARG A 584 -42.66 40.20 -0.57
N GLU A 585 -43.67 41.00 -0.25
CA GLU A 585 -44.28 41.03 1.08
C GLU A 585 -45.11 39.76 1.32
N TYR A 586 -45.89 39.33 0.33
CA TYR A 586 -46.79 38.18 0.41
C TYR A 586 -46.17 36.84 -0.02
N LEU A 587 -44.95 36.83 -0.59
CA LEU A 587 -44.27 35.59 -1.00
C LEU A 587 -44.25 34.50 0.09
N PRO A 588 -44.03 34.80 1.39
CA PRO A 588 -44.09 33.80 2.44
C PRO A 588 -45.47 33.11 2.57
N GLU A 589 -46.55 33.88 2.40
CA GLU A 589 -47.91 33.35 2.44
C GLU A 589 -48.23 32.53 1.18
N ILE A 590 -47.84 33.02 -0.01
CA ILE A 590 -48.01 32.29 -1.27
C ILE A 590 -47.33 30.91 -1.18
N LEU A 591 -46.09 30.87 -0.67
CA LEU A 591 -45.35 29.62 -0.47
C LEU A 591 -45.98 28.73 0.60
N ALA A 592 -46.57 29.29 1.66
CA ALA A 592 -47.29 28.52 2.66
C ALA A 592 -48.56 27.84 2.08
N VAL A 593 -49.35 28.56 1.26
CA VAL A 593 -50.52 28.01 0.57
C VAL A 593 -50.10 26.93 -0.43
N ILE A 594 -49.04 27.18 -1.22
CA ILE A 594 -48.51 26.18 -2.16
C ILE A 594 -47.99 24.95 -1.42
N ARG A 595 -47.31 25.12 -0.28
CA ARG A 595 -46.87 24.00 0.57
C ARG A 595 -48.04 23.13 1.01
N ARG A 596 -49.17 23.74 1.40
CA ARG A 596 -50.39 23.01 1.73
C ARG A 596 -50.98 22.31 0.50
N ALA A 597 -51.04 22.99 -0.64
CA ALA A 597 -51.56 22.42 -1.88
C ALA A 597 -50.77 21.18 -2.33
N ILE A 598 -49.44 21.21 -2.21
CA ILE A 598 -48.58 20.06 -2.52
C ILE A 598 -48.86 18.90 -1.59
N TYR A 599 -48.99 19.15 -0.28
CA TYR A 599 -49.35 18.10 0.67
C TYR A 599 -50.70 17.44 0.31
N LEU A 600 -51.70 18.23 -0.09
CA LEU A 600 -53.00 17.70 -0.52
C LEU A 600 -52.94 16.93 -1.86
N HIS A 601 -51.98 17.25 -2.72
CA HIS A 601 -51.84 16.62 -4.04
C HIS A 601 -51.01 15.32 -3.99
N VAL A 602 -49.84 15.36 -3.35
CA VAL A 602 -48.83 14.29 -3.39
C VAL A 602 -48.68 13.55 -2.06
N ASN A 603 -49.30 14.05 -0.98
CA ASN A 603 -49.19 13.51 0.38
C ASN A 603 -47.77 13.50 0.97
N PHE A 604 -46.91 14.42 0.50
CA PHE A 604 -45.56 14.66 1.04
C PHE A 604 -45.40 16.14 1.40
N GLU A 605 -44.62 16.42 2.44
CA GLU A 605 -44.24 17.79 2.78
C GLU A 605 -43.13 18.31 1.86
N VAL A 606 -43.21 19.59 1.49
CA VAL A 606 -42.16 20.26 0.73
C VAL A 606 -40.92 20.39 1.60
N ARG A 607 -39.80 19.84 1.13
CA ARG A 607 -38.53 19.89 1.85
C ARG A 607 -38.00 21.33 1.93
N GLN A 608 -37.24 21.61 2.98
CA GLN A 608 -36.63 22.94 3.17
C GLN A 608 -35.70 23.32 2.00
N ILE A 609 -34.98 22.35 1.43
CA ILE A 609 -34.10 22.59 0.27
C ILE A 609 -34.88 22.97 -0.99
N GLN A 610 -36.10 22.45 -1.18
CA GLN A 610 -36.97 22.78 -2.31
C GLN A 610 -37.50 24.21 -2.16
N LEU A 611 -37.94 24.59 -0.96
CA LEU A 611 -38.32 25.98 -0.67
C LEU A 611 -37.13 26.93 -0.87
N LEU A 612 -35.94 26.53 -0.42
CA LEU A 612 -34.72 27.31 -0.62
C LEU A 612 -34.40 27.48 -2.11
N ALA A 613 -34.50 26.42 -2.91
CA ALA A 613 -34.33 26.49 -4.36
C ALA A 613 -35.32 27.47 -5.01
N ILE A 614 -36.58 27.50 -4.57
CA ILE A 614 -37.58 28.48 -5.05
C ILE A 614 -37.20 29.91 -4.65
N LEU A 615 -36.80 30.14 -3.41
CA LEU A 615 -36.36 31.47 -2.96
C LEU A 615 -35.14 31.94 -3.75
N ILE A 616 -34.20 31.04 -4.03
CA ILE A 616 -33.02 31.33 -4.84
C ILE A 616 -33.43 31.63 -6.28
N ILE A 617 -34.28 30.82 -6.92
CA ILE A 617 -34.61 31.05 -8.33
C ILE A 617 -35.40 32.34 -8.56
N LEU A 618 -36.21 32.75 -7.59
CA LEU A 618 -36.97 34.00 -7.63
C LEU A 618 -36.09 35.24 -7.33
N ASN A 619 -35.05 35.09 -6.52
CA ASN A 619 -34.18 36.19 -6.10
C ASN A 619 -33.00 36.40 -7.07
N ARG A 620 -33.22 37.11 -8.17
CA ARG A 620 -32.22 37.29 -9.23
C ARG A 620 -31.23 38.44 -8.93
N ASN A 621 -29.95 38.23 -9.25
CA ASN A 621 -28.89 39.23 -9.04
C ASN A 621 -28.76 40.21 -10.23
N SER A 622 -29.22 39.80 -11.41
CA SER A 622 -29.21 40.57 -12.65
C SER A 622 -30.63 40.75 -13.17
N ASP A 623 -30.82 41.65 -14.15
CA ASP A 623 -32.08 41.82 -14.89
C ASP A 623 -32.42 40.63 -15.80
N GLY A 624 -31.73 39.49 -15.64
CA GLY A 624 -31.78 38.31 -16.49
C GLY A 624 -32.55 37.11 -15.92
N GLY A 625 -32.48 35.96 -16.60
CA GLY A 625 -33.06 34.70 -16.13
C GLY A 625 -32.16 33.96 -15.12
N ARG A 626 -32.58 32.79 -14.62
CA ARG A 626 -31.79 31.96 -13.69
C ARG A 626 -31.94 30.46 -13.91
N LEU A 627 -30.83 29.74 -13.88
CA LEU A 627 -30.75 28.30 -14.04
C LEU A 627 -30.23 27.65 -12.75
N LEU A 628 -30.90 26.59 -12.27
CA LEU A 628 -30.47 25.84 -11.09
C LEU A 628 -29.98 24.44 -11.45
N GLN A 629 -28.81 24.07 -10.93
CA GLN A 629 -28.39 22.67 -10.90
C GLN A 629 -28.98 22.01 -9.66
N ILE A 630 -29.85 21.04 -9.87
CA ILE A 630 -30.53 20.27 -8.83
C ILE A 630 -30.36 18.79 -9.16
N LEU A 631 -29.74 18.04 -8.25
CA LEU A 631 -29.43 16.64 -8.47
C LEU A 631 -30.69 15.78 -8.67
N THR A 632 -30.53 14.72 -9.46
CA THR A 632 -31.59 13.74 -9.73
C THR A 632 -32.08 13.12 -8.42
N GLY A 633 -33.39 13.06 -8.21
CA GLY A 633 -34.01 12.55 -6.97
C GLY A 633 -34.37 13.61 -5.92
N GLU A 634 -34.01 14.89 -6.12
CA GLU A 634 -34.45 16.00 -5.24
C GLU A 634 -35.84 16.56 -5.60
N SER A 635 -36.56 15.87 -6.48
CA SER A 635 -37.90 16.20 -7.01
C SER A 635 -37.97 17.54 -7.76
N LYS A 636 -37.15 17.68 -8.82
CA LYS A 636 -37.18 18.83 -9.76
C LYS A 636 -38.60 19.20 -10.21
N SER A 637 -39.43 18.21 -10.57
CA SER A 637 -40.80 18.43 -11.06
C SER A 637 -41.68 19.17 -10.06
N THR A 638 -41.49 18.96 -8.75
CA THR A 638 -42.18 19.71 -7.68
C THR A 638 -41.72 21.16 -7.65
N ILE A 639 -40.43 21.43 -7.85
CA ILE A 639 -39.89 22.79 -7.87
C ILE A 639 -40.41 23.54 -9.11
N VAL A 640 -40.44 22.87 -10.27
CA VAL A 640 -41.04 23.41 -11.51
C VAL A 640 -42.50 23.77 -11.30
N SER A 641 -43.30 22.88 -10.69
CA SER A 641 -44.73 23.15 -10.48
C SER A 641 -44.98 24.28 -9.49
N ILE A 642 -44.20 24.39 -8.41
CA ILE A 642 -44.25 25.53 -7.47
C ILE A 642 -43.97 26.84 -8.22
N LEU A 643 -42.86 26.90 -8.96
CA LEU A 643 -42.47 28.10 -9.72
C LEU A 643 -43.55 28.48 -10.74
N THR A 644 -44.10 27.48 -11.43
CA THR A 644 -45.16 27.65 -12.42
C THR A 644 -46.41 28.30 -11.81
N VAL A 645 -46.87 27.84 -10.65
CA VAL A 645 -48.01 28.45 -9.95
C VAL A 645 -47.71 29.88 -9.54
N ILE A 646 -46.54 30.13 -8.94
CA ILE A 646 -46.15 31.49 -8.53
C ILE A 646 -46.19 32.44 -9.74
N LYS A 647 -45.56 32.07 -10.85
CA LYS A 647 -45.49 32.89 -12.07
C LYS A 647 -46.84 33.05 -12.76
N SER A 648 -47.66 31.99 -12.79
CA SER A 648 -48.99 32.07 -13.40
C SER A 648 -49.95 32.94 -12.57
N LEU A 649 -49.82 32.94 -11.23
CA LEU A 649 -50.58 33.84 -10.36
C LEU A 649 -50.20 35.32 -10.55
N GLN A 650 -49.01 35.62 -11.09
CA GLN A 650 -48.60 36.96 -11.55
C GLN A 650 -49.23 37.35 -12.90
N GLY A 651 -50.09 36.50 -13.47
CA GLY A 651 -50.71 36.73 -14.78
C GLY A 651 -49.84 36.40 -15.98
N LYS A 652 -48.64 35.80 -15.78
CA LYS A 652 -47.76 35.39 -16.87
C LYS A 652 -48.22 34.09 -17.52
N HIS A 653 -48.13 34.02 -18.84
CA HIS A 653 -48.23 32.77 -19.58
C HIS A 653 -46.93 31.95 -19.47
N VAL A 654 -47.03 30.70 -19.02
CA VAL A 654 -45.85 29.86 -18.76
C VAL A 654 -45.73 28.77 -19.82
N ASP A 655 -44.62 28.76 -20.55
CA ASP A 655 -44.26 27.69 -21.48
C ASP A 655 -43.18 26.79 -20.83
N ILE A 656 -43.46 25.50 -20.66
CA ILE A 656 -42.58 24.54 -20.00
C ILE A 656 -42.02 23.58 -21.06
N ILE A 657 -40.70 23.63 -21.24
CA ILE A 657 -39.98 22.83 -22.23
C ILE A 657 -39.30 21.67 -21.51
N THR A 658 -39.60 20.47 -21.99
CA THR A 658 -39.04 19.20 -21.50
C THR A 658 -38.27 18.50 -22.62
N SER A 659 -37.43 17.53 -22.27
CA SER A 659 -36.60 16.80 -23.23
C SER A 659 -37.38 15.84 -24.15
N SER A 660 -38.62 15.46 -23.81
CA SER A 660 -39.42 14.59 -24.69
C SER A 660 -40.93 14.81 -24.57
N MET A 661 -41.64 14.47 -25.64
CA MET A 661 -43.10 14.57 -25.68
C MET A 661 -43.76 13.68 -24.61
N THR A 662 -43.18 12.51 -24.33
CA THR A 662 -43.67 11.59 -23.28
C THR A 662 -43.59 12.23 -21.91
N LEU A 663 -42.48 12.92 -21.59
CA LEU A 663 -42.31 13.63 -20.33
C LEU A 663 -43.29 14.82 -20.24
N ALA A 664 -43.40 15.64 -21.29
CA ALA A 664 -44.38 16.73 -21.35
C ALA A 664 -45.81 16.24 -21.06
N LYS A 665 -46.23 15.13 -21.68
CA LYS A 665 -47.57 14.56 -21.51
C LYS A 665 -47.77 13.96 -20.11
N ARG A 666 -46.75 13.27 -19.58
CA ARG A 666 -46.79 12.74 -18.21
C ARG A 666 -46.93 13.88 -17.19
N ASP A 667 -46.04 14.86 -17.27
CA ASP A 667 -45.91 15.91 -16.26
C ASP A 667 -47.13 16.83 -16.25
N VAL A 668 -47.67 17.20 -17.42
CA VAL A 668 -48.91 17.98 -17.43
C VAL A 668 -50.08 17.20 -16.84
N ASN A 669 -50.21 15.90 -17.12
CA ASN A 669 -51.30 15.09 -16.58
C ASN A 669 -51.18 14.88 -15.08
N GLU A 670 -49.96 14.67 -14.59
CA GLU A 670 -49.65 14.52 -13.17
C GLU A 670 -49.97 15.79 -12.38
N TRP A 671 -49.52 16.95 -12.88
CA TRP A 671 -49.63 18.23 -12.15
C TRP A 671 -50.89 19.04 -12.44
N LYS A 672 -51.70 18.67 -13.44
CA LYS A 672 -52.96 19.36 -13.76
C LYS A 672 -53.93 19.48 -12.57
N PRO A 673 -54.16 18.45 -11.74
CA PRO A 673 -55.02 18.57 -10.55
C PRO A 673 -54.49 19.62 -9.55
N PHE A 674 -53.17 19.73 -9.41
CA PHE A 674 -52.53 20.74 -8.57
C PHE A 674 -52.74 22.15 -9.11
N TYR A 675 -52.53 22.38 -10.42
CA TYR A 675 -52.80 23.68 -11.06
C TYR A 675 -54.27 24.11 -10.92
N GLN A 676 -55.20 23.16 -11.02
CA GLN A 676 -56.63 23.41 -10.83
C GLN A 676 -57.00 23.86 -9.41
N MET A 677 -56.20 23.54 -8.38
CA MET A 677 -56.41 24.07 -7.02
C MET A 677 -56.26 25.59 -6.99
N PHE A 678 -55.44 26.16 -7.89
CA PHE A 678 -55.23 27.59 -8.06
C PHE A 678 -56.05 28.21 -9.19
N LYS A 679 -57.05 27.48 -9.72
CA LYS A 679 -57.85 27.87 -10.91
C LYS A 679 -57.02 28.11 -12.17
N LEU A 680 -55.82 27.54 -12.24
CA LEU A 680 -54.97 27.59 -13.42
C LEU A 680 -55.27 26.41 -14.34
N THR A 681 -55.07 26.62 -15.63
CA THR A 681 -55.23 25.59 -16.64
C THR A 681 -53.91 25.21 -17.30
N ALA A 682 -53.79 23.93 -17.67
CA ALA A 682 -52.58 23.38 -18.27
C ALA A 682 -52.92 22.35 -19.38
N ALA A 683 -52.14 22.41 -20.46
CA ALA A 683 -52.19 21.48 -21.58
C ALA A 683 -50.78 21.23 -22.14
N HIS A 684 -50.66 20.30 -23.09
CA HIS A 684 -49.43 20.07 -23.84
C HIS A 684 -49.62 20.42 -25.32
N ASN A 685 -48.56 20.85 -26.00
CA ASN A 685 -48.59 21.11 -27.44
C ASN A 685 -48.14 19.92 -28.30
N ASN A 686 -48.02 18.71 -27.74
CA ASN A 686 -47.74 17.52 -28.54
C ASN A 686 -48.86 17.26 -29.55
N ASP A 687 -48.53 17.19 -30.84
CA ASP A 687 -49.49 16.88 -31.89
C ASP A 687 -49.58 15.37 -32.13
N GLU A 688 -50.79 14.83 -32.01
CA GLU A 688 -51.17 13.49 -32.48
C GLU A 688 -52.00 13.56 -33.77
N THR A 689 -52.25 14.75 -34.33
CA THR A 689 -53.16 14.97 -35.46
C THR A 689 -52.56 15.89 -36.53
N ASN A 690 -53.05 15.76 -37.77
CA ASN A 690 -52.73 16.68 -38.86
C ASN A 690 -53.03 18.13 -38.49
N TYR A 691 -52.11 19.03 -38.81
CA TYR A 691 -52.21 20.47 -38.54
C TYR A 691 -53.37 21.11 -39.31
N VAL A 692 -54.20 21.87 -38.60
CA VAL A 692 -55.34 22.62 -39.15
C VAL A 692 -55.11 24.11 -38.94
N GLU A 693 -55.60 24.94 -39.85
CA GLU A 693 -55.61 26.40 -39.71
C GLU A 693 -56.41 26.83 -38.47
N GLY A 694 -55.85 27.76 -37.68
CA GLY A 694 -56.46 28.33 -36.49
C GLY A 694 -55.71 28.06 -35.19
N LEU A 695 -56.19 28.69 -34.10
CA LEU A 695 -55.58 28.62 -32.78
C LEU A 695 -55.64 27.20 -32.21
N LYS A 696 -54.47 26.63 -31.94
CA LYS A 696 -54.33 25.33 -31.28
C LYS A 696 -54.84 25.42 -29.83
N SER A 697 -55.63 24.43 -29.42
CA SER A 697 -56.38 24.48 -28.15
C SER A 697 -55.49 24.67 -26.92
N CYS A 698 -54.31 24.07 -26.90
CA CYS A 698 -53.36 24.18 -25.78
C CYS A 698 -52.92 25.62 -25.50
N TYR A 699 -52.80 26.47 -26.52
CA TYR A 699 -52.33 27.85 -26.35
C TYR A 699 -53.36 28.79 -25.71
N LYS A 700 -54.60 28.34 -25.51
CA LYS A 700 -55.61 29.03 -24.69
C LYS A 700 -55.36 28.90 -23.18
N GLU A 701 -54.56 27.91 -22.78
CA GLU A 701 -54.33 27.62 -21.36
C GLU A 701 -53.25 28.52 -20.75
N ASN A 702 -53.24 28.67 -19.42
CA ASN A 702 -52.19 29.46 -18.75
C ASN A 702 -50.80 28.81 -18.96
N ILE A 703 -50.75 27.49 -18.83
CA ILE A 703 -49.52 26.70 -18.81
C ILE A 703 -49.51 25.75 -20.01
N VAL A 704 -48.42 25.75 -20.79
CA VAL A 704 -48.24 24.84 -21.93
C VAL A 704 -46.96 24.04 -21.78
N TYR A 705 -47.08 22.72 -21.69
CA TYR A 705 -45.95 21.79 -21.73
C TYR A 705 -45.61 21.37 -23.15
N GLY A 706 -44.33 21.16 -23.44
CA GLY A 706 -43.91 20.72 -24.77
C GLY A 706 -42.44 20.35 -24.86
N THR A 707 -41.99 20.15 -26.09
CA THR A 707 -40.57 20.02 -26.44
C THR A 707 -40.15 21.25 -27.24
N ALA A 708 -38.85 21.59 -27.21
CA ALA A 708 -38.32 22.73 -27.98
C ALA A 708 -38.73 22.65 -29.46
N GLY A 709 -38.61 21.46 -30.06
CA GLY A 709 -39.02 21.19 -31.44
C GLY A 709 -40.50 21.52 -31.72
N GLN A 710 -41.42 21.09 -30.86
CA GLN A 710 -42.85 21.37 -31.07
C GLN A 710 -43.17 22.86 -30.94
N PHE A 711 -42.57 23.54 -29.96
CA PHE A 711 -42.70 25.00 -29.85
C PHE A 711 -42.14 25.70 -31.09
N GLN A 712 -40.98 25.28 -31.60
CA GLN A 712 -40.41 25.87 -32.81
C GLN A 712 -41.32 25.68 -34.02
N PHE A 713 -41.83 24.47 -34.23
CA PHE A 713 -42.73 24.21 -35.35
C PHE A 713 -44.04 24.99 -35.24
N ASP A 714 -44.60 25.12 -34.03
CA ASP A 714 -45.80 25.93 -33.81
C ASP A 714 -45.55 27.42 -34.09
N ILE A 715 -44.38 27.96 -33.71
CA ILE A 715 -43.97 29.33 -34.05
C ILE A 715 -43.76 29.48 -35.56
N LEU A 716 -43.08 28.52 -36.19
CA LEU A 716 -42.83 28.57 -37.62
C LEU A 716 -44.14 28.57 -38.43
N ARG A 717 -45.12 27.76 -38.00
CA ARG A 717 -46.46 27.71 -38.63
C ARG A 717 -47.28 28.98 -38.37
N ASP A 718 -47.14 29.57 -37.20
CA ASP A 718 -47.80 30.82 -36.84
C ASP A 718 -47.26 32.00 -37.66
N GLU A 719 -45.94 32.16 -37.70
CA GLU A 719 -45.26 33.32 -38.30
C GLU A 719 -45.07 33.20 -39.82
N PHE A 720 -44.74 32.01 -40.34
CA PHE A 720 -44.41 31.83 -41.76
C PHE A 720 -45.52 31.17 -42.56
N SER A 721 -46.17 30.14 -42.03
CA SER A 721 -47.32 29.51 -42.70
C SER A 721 -48.63 30.27 -42.50
N LEU A 722 -48.64 31.33 -41.67
CA LEU A 722 -49.79 32.18 -41.34
C LEU A 722 -51.01 31.40 -40.83
N LEU A 723 -50.78 30.23 -40.22
CA LEU A 723 -51.85 29.35 -39.73
C LEU A 723 -52.47 29.83 -38.42
N LYS A 724 -51.94 30.91 -37.82
CA LYS A 724 -52.37 31.44 -36.50
C LYS A 724 -52.39 30.37 -35.40
N THR A 725 -51.43 29.44 -35.43
CA THR A 725 -51.35 28.29 -34.53
C THR A 725 -51.24 28.71 -33.06
N ARG A 726 -50.44 29.74 -32.74
CA ARG A 726 -50.27 30.30 -31.39
C ARG A 726 -51.25 31.44 -31.10
N GLY A 727 -51.72 32.12 -32.14
CA GLY A 727 -52.56 33.31 -32.01
C GLY A 727 -51.80 34.43 -31.29
N ASP A 728 -52.47 35.15 -30.39
CA ASP A 728 -51.89 36.32 -29.71
C ASP A 728 -51.17 35.98 -28.39
N ARG A 729 -50.80 34.71 -28.15
CA ARG A 729 -50.14 34.30 -26.91
C ARG A 729 -48.74 34.95 -26.81
N PRO A 730 -48.44 35.74 -25.76
CA PRO A 730 -47.14 36.38 -25.58
C PRO A 730 -46.06 35.38 -25.13
N TYR A 731 -44.79 35.77 -25.33
CA TYR A 731 -43.61 35.04 -24.85
C TYR A 731 -43.23 35.52 -23.43
N ASP A 732 -44.12 35.34 -22.46
CA ASP A 732 -43.96 35.92 -21.10
C ASP A 732 -42.87 35.23 -20.27
N LEU A 733 -42.86 33.90 -20.26
CA LEU A 733 -41.95 33.12 -19.41
C LEU A 733 -41.74 31.71 -19.94
N VAL A 734 -40.50 31.24 -19.90
CA VAL A 734 -40.14 29.86 -20.21
C VAL A 734 -39.47 29.18 -19.03
N ILE A 735 -39.86 27.95 -18.74
CA ILE A 735 -39.18 27.05 -17.80
C ILE A 735 -38.62 25.86 -18.57
N ILE A 736 -37.31 25.66 -18.50
CA ILE A 736 -36.59 24.63 -19.26
C ILE A 736 -36.15 23.53 -18.31
N ASP A 737 -36.60 22.30 -18.55
CA ASP A 737 -36.08 21.11 -17.89
C ASP A 737 -34.91 20.52 -18.70
N GLU A 738 -33.91 19.99 -18.01
CA GLU A 738 -32.62 19.54 -18.54
C GLU A 738 -31.97 20.59 -19.48
N VAL A 739 -31.66 21.73 -18.88
CA VAL A 739 -31.11 22.92 -19.56
C VAL A 739 -29.83 22.65 -20.35
N ASP A 740 -28.93 21.84 -19.81
CA ASP A 740 -27.69 21.44 -20.48
C ASP A 740 -27.98 20.76 -21.82
N SER A 741 -28.91 19.79 -21.83
CA SER A 741 -29.31 19.14 -23.07
C SER A 741 -29.90 20.13 -24.08
N MET A 742 -30.77 21.06 -23.65
CA MET A 742 -31.50 21.95 -24.58
C MET A 742 -30.69 23.17 -25.06
N LEU A 743 -29.89 23.78 -24.16
CA LEU A 743 -29.20 25.05 -24.41
C LEU A 743 -27.71 24.88 -24.75
N ILE A 744 -27.13 23.71 -24.47
CA ILE A 744 -25.73 23.40 -24.80
C ILE A 744 -25.69 22.35 -25.90
N ASP A 745 -26.14 21.13 -25.62
CA ASP A 745 -25.98 19.99 -26.54
C ASP A 745 -26.81 20.19 -27.81
N GLU A 746 -28.07 20.61 -27.65
CA GLU A 746 -29.02 20.81 -28.75
C GLU A 746 -29.12 22.28 -29.20
N ASN A 747 -28.18 23.15 -28.83
CA ASN A 747 -28.29 24.57 -29.21
C ASN A 747 -28.34 24.78 -30.73
N ASN A 748 -27.60 23.95 -31.47
CA ASN A 748 -27.57 23.95 -32.93
C ASN A 748 -28.69 23.14 -33.57
N THR A 749 -29.60 22.56 -32.78
CA THR A 749 -30.78 21.88 -33.31
C THR A 749 -31.71 22.93 -33.93
N ILE A 750 -32.06 22.69 -35.19
CA ILE A 750 -32.86 23.61 -36.00
C ILE A 750 -34.11 22.85 -36.46
N ALA A 751 -35.28 23.33 -36.05
CA ALA A 751 -36.53 22.90 -36.66
C ALA A 751 -36.64 23.50 -38.06
N ARG A 752 -36.93 22.65 -39.05
CA ARG A 752 -37.03 23.02 -40.47
C ARG A 752 -38.41 22.67 -40.99
N LEU A 753 -39.19 23.66 -41.42
CA LEU A 753 -40.39 23.40 -42.20
C LEU A 753 -39.99 23.07 -43.63
N ALA A 754 -40.40 21.89 -44.07
CA ALA A 754 -40.17 21.41 -45.42
C ALA A 754 -41.51 21.09 -46.06
N ASP A 755 -41.76 21.68 -47.23
CA ASP A 755 -43.01 21.50 -47.96
C ASP A 755 -42.78 20.79 -49.29
N ASN A 756 -43.82 20.09 -49.75
CA ASN A 756 -43.84 19.49 -51.08
C ASN A 756 -44.00 20.61 -52.12
N SER A 757 -42.90 20.91 -52.82
CA SER A 757 -42.94 21.83 -53.96
C SER A 757 -43.45 21.10 -55.21
N PRO A 758 -44.48 21.61 -55.90
CA PRO A 758 -44.93 21.05 -57.17
C PRO A 758 -43.77 20.90 -58.16
N GLY A 759 -43.68 19.73 -58.79
CA GLY A 759 -42.63 19.44 -59.78
C GLY A 759 -41.35 18.80 -59.24
N MET A 760 -41.19 18.64 -57.92
CA MET A 760 -40.03 17.91 -57.37
C MET A 760 -40.06 16.40 -57.68
N GLU A 761 -41.22 15.86 -58.03
CA GLU A 761 -41.39 14.49 -58.54
C GLU A 761 -40.53 14.18 -59.77
N TRP A 762 -40.27 15.19 -60.62
CA TRP A 762 -39.44 15.03 -61.81
C TRP A 762 -37.97 14.74 -61.52
N LEU A 763 -37.53 14.93 -60.26
CA LEU A 763 -36.16 14.60 -59.82
C LEU A 763 -36.01 13.14 -59.40
N ASN A 764 -37.11 12.40 -59.19
CA ASN A 764 -37.04 11.00 -58.76
C ASN A 764 -36.22 10.11 -59.72
N PRO A 765 -36.38 10.18 -61.05
CA PRO A 765 -35.53 9.43 -61.98
C PRO A 765 -34.04 9.79 -61.85
N LEU A 766 -33.73 11.07 -61.60
CA LEU A 766 -32.37 11.55 -61.44
C LEU A 766 -31.73 11.00 -60.15
N LEU A 767 -32.44 11.07 -59.02
CA LEU A 767 -32.00 10.48 -57.75
C LEU A 767 -31.79 8.96 -57.92
N TYR A 768 -32.69 8.27 -58.60
CA TYR A 768 -32.50 6.84 -58.88
C TYR A 768 -31.25 6.58 -59.74
N GLY A 769 -30.98 7.41 -60.75
CA GLY A 769 -29.76 7.33 -61.55
C GLY A 769 -28.49 7.54 -60.73
N ILE A 770 -28.49 8.53 -59.81
CA ILE A 770 -27.39 8.74 -58.87
C ILE A 770 -27.17 7.50 -58.00
N TRP A 771 -28.23 6.95 -57.41
CA TRP A 771 -28.17 5.74 -56.60
C TRP A 771 -27.58 4.55 -57.38
N GLN A 772 -27.99 4.38 -58.64
CA GLN A 772 -27.47 3.32 -59.50
C GLN A 772 -25.97 3.49 -59.77
N THR A 773 -25.50 4.71 -60.07
CA THR A 773 -24.07 4.98 -60.26
C THR A 773 -23.24 4.72 -59.00
N ALA A 774 -23.74 5.15 -57.84
CA ALA A 774 -23.11 4.87 -56.55
C ALA A 774 -23.12 3.37 -56.21
N ASN A 775 -24.16 2.63 -56.61
CA ASN A 775 -24.24 1.19 -56.40
C ASN A 775 -23.27 0.40 -57.26
N ASN A 776 -23.14 0.77 -58.53
CA ASN A 776 -22.29 0.09 -59.50
C ASN A 776 -20.80 0.44 -59.39
N THR A 777 -20.45 1.48 -58.63
CA THR A 777 -19.06 1.85 -58.39
C THR A 777 -18.50 1.03 -57.22
N PRO A 778 -17.41 0.26 -57.40
CA PRO A 778 -16.72 -0.40 -56.30
C PRO A 778 -16.06 0.66 -55.42
N ASP A 779 -16.21 0.50 -54.10
CA ASP A 779 -15.80 1.49 -53.10
C ASP A 779 -16.21 2.94 -53.43
N PRO A 780 -17.50 3.28 -53.24
CA PRO A 780 -18.03 4.60 -53.58
C PRO A 780 -17.40 5.75 -52.79
N LEU A 781 -16.90 5.47 -51.58
CA LEU A 781 -16.37 6.48 -50.66
C LEU A 781 -15.09 7.10 -51.22
N SER A 782 -14.15 6.27 -51.69
CA SER A 782 -12.92 6.73 -52.34
C SER A 782 -13.12 7.21 -53.78
N ASN A 783 -14.21 6.80 -54.44
CA ASN A 783 -14.48 7.12 -55.85
C ASN A 783 -15.57 8.19 -56.06
N ARG A 784 -15.77 9.07 -55.09
CA ARG A 784 -16.77 10.15 -55.13
C ARG A 784 -16.72 11.00 -56.41
N ASP A 785 -15.53 11.48 -56.79
CA ASP A 785 -15.38 12.35 -57.97
C ASP A 785 -15.65 11.62 -59.29
N LEU A 786 -15.40 10.31 -59.33
CA LEU A 786 -15.74 9.46 -60.47
C LEU A 786 -17.26 9.35 -60.61
N ILE A 787 -17.98 9.11 -59.50
CA ILE A 787 -19.45 9.05 -59.48
C ILE A 787 -20.02 10.39 -59.97
N LEU A 788 -19.52 11.51 -59.45
CA LEU A 788 -19.92 12.85 -59.91
C LEU A 788 -19.71 13.04 -61.41
N LYS A 789 -18.57 12.61 -61.94
CA LYS A 789 -18.24 12.72 -63.37
C LYS A 789 -19.16 11.86 -64.23
N ILE A 790 -19.45 10.62 -63.82
CA ILE A 790 -20.37 9.72 -64.52
C ILE A 790 -21.78 10.30 -64.54
N THR A 791 -22.27 10.77 -63.40
CA THR A 791 -23.62 11.33 -63.30
C THR A 791 -23.78 12.59 -64.15
N ARG A 792 -22.79 13.50 -64.14
CA ARG A 792 -22.80 14.68 -65.03
C ARG A 792 -22.85 14.29 -66.51
N LYS A 793 -22.17 13.21 -66.90
CA LYS A 793 -22.21 12.70 -68.28
C LYS A 793 -23.61 12.17 -68.64
N LEU A 794 -24.27 11.47 -67.72
CA LEU A 794 -25.64 10.96 -67.93
C LEU A 794 -26.67 12.10 -68.09
N ILE A 795 -26.46 13.23 -67.40
CA ILE A 795 -27.32 14.42 -67.49
C ILE A 795 -27.06 15.21 -68.79
N ASN A 796 -25.79 15.44 -69.14
CA ASN A 796 -25.41 16.38 -70.21
C ASN A 796 -25.29 15.75 -71.62
N SER A 797 -25.38 14.44 -71.75
CA SER A 797 -25.28 13.77 -73.06
C SER A 797 -26.43 14.14 -73.99
N SER A 798 -26.20 14.18 -75.32
CA SER A 798 -27.25 14.44 -76.32
C SER A 798 -28.36 13.39 -76.30
N ASP A 799 -28.03 12.16 -75.90
CA ASP A 799 -28.95 11.05 -75.60
C ASP A 799 -29.24 10.93 -74.09
N ALA A 800 -29.36 12.05 -73.37
CA ALA A 800 -29.56 12.07 -71.92
C ALA A 800 -30.65 11.08 -71.48
N GLN A 801 -30.23 10.03 -70.77
CA GLN A 801 -31.12 9.02 -70.18
C GLN A 801 -31.94 9.60 -69.02
N LEU A 802 -31.41 10.63 -68.35
CA LEU A 802 -32.04 11.29 -67.21
C LEU A 802 -32.48 12.69 -67.63
N LYS A 803 -33.79 12.87 -67.84
CA LYS A 803 -34.38 14.16 -68.22
C LYS A 803 -35.12 14.76 -67.03
N TYR A 804 -34.97 16.06 -66.85
CA TYR A 804 -35.75 16.87 -65.91
C TYR A 804 -36.05 18.25 -66.54
N PRO A 805 -37.04 19.00 -66.02
CA PRO A 805 -37.41 20.30 -66.57
C PRO A 805 -36.28 21.34 -66.56
N VAL A 806 -36.12 22.08 -67.66
CA VAL A 806 -35.02 23.05 -67.87
C VAL A 806 -34.90 24.08 -66.73
N HIS A 807 -36.02 24.50 -66.13
CA HIS A 807 -36.02 25.48 -65.04
C HIS A 807 -35.34 24.96 -63.75
N LEU A 808 -35.16 23.64 -63.60
CA LEU A 808 -34.44 23.03 -62.47
C LEU A 808 -32.93 22.88 -62.73
N ASN A 809 -32.41 23.27 -63.90
CA ASN A 809 -30.99 23.10 -64.24
C ASN A 809 -30.03 23.66 -63.20
N ARG A 810 -30.29 24.88 -62.71
CA ARG A 810 -29.45 25.51 -61.70
C ARG A 810 -29.49 24.75 -60.39
N PHE A 811 -30.71 24.43 -59.91
CA PHE A 811 -30.91 23.66 -58.69
C PHE A 811 -30.21 22.30 -58.76
N VAL A 812 -30.40 21.56 -59.85
CA VAL A 812 -29.74 20.26 -60.05
C VAL A 812 -28.22 20.41 -60.06
N SER A 813 -27.68 21.40 -60.77
CA SER A 813 -26.23 21.61 -60.84
C SER A 813 -25.62 21.91 -59.47
N ASP A 814 -26.32 22.71 -58.66
CA ASP A 814 -25.87 23.12 -57.33
C ASP A 814 -26.02 21.97 -56.31
N SER A 815 -27.09 21.18 -56.39
CA SER A 815 -27.37 20.07 -55.45
C SER A 815 -26.68 18.75 -55.80
N LEU A 816 -26.23 18.56 -57.05
CA LEU A 816 -25.65 17.28 -57.50
C LEU A 816 -24.48 16.78 -56.64
N PRO A 817 -23.50 17.62 -56.22
CA PRO A 817 -22.44 17.18 -55.31
C PRO A 817 -22.99 16.60 -54.01
N ILE A 818 -23.96 17.29 -53.40
CA ILE A 818 -24.58 16.92 -52.13
C ILE A 818 -25.36 15.61 -52.29
N TRP A 819 -26.12 15.45 -53.39
CA TRP A 819 -26.88 14.22 -53.63
C TRP A 819 -25.98 13.01 -53.87
N VAL A 820 -24.83 13.18 -54.52
CA VAL A 820 -23.85 12.08 -54.66
C VAL A 820 -23.28 11.72 -53.29
N ASP A 821 -22.91 12.70 -52.48
CA ASP A 821 -22.40 12.48 -51.12
C ASP A 821 -23.46 11.74 -50.27
N HIS A 822 -24.71 12.19 -50.29
CA HIS A 822 -25.81 11.54 -49.57
C HIS A 822 -26.16 10.14 -50.10
N ALA A 823 -26.01 9.87 -51.40
CA ALA A 823 -26.18 8.52 -51.94
C ALA A 823 -25.08 7.57 -51.42
N ILE A 824 -23.85 8.05 -51.36
CA ILE A 824 -22.71 7.29 -50.80
C ILE A 824 -22.94 7.05 -49.30
N GLN A 825 -23.29 8.09 -48.53
CA GLN A 825 -23.59 7.98 -47.11
C GLN A 825 -24.75 7.02 -46.82
N ALA A 826 -25.86 7.12 -47.57
CA ALA A 826 -26.99 6.21 -47.46
C ALA A 826 -26.57 4.75 -47.68
N LYS A 827 -25.66 4.49 -48.64
CA LYS A 827 -25.17 3.15 -48.96
C LYS A 827 -24.23 2.61 -47.89
N VAL A 828 -23.21 3.40 -47.51
CA VAL A 828 -22.05 2.94 -46.73
C VAL A 828 -22.21 3.20 -45.22
N GLU A 829 -22.69 4.39 -44.84
CA GLU A 829 -22.66 4.86 -43.45
C GLU A 829 -23.97 4.58 -42.69
N TYR A 830 -25.11 4.74 -43.34
CA TYR A 830 -26.42 4.63 -42.70
C TYR A 830 -26.92 3.18 -42.60
N ARG A 831 -27.13 2.70 -41.37
CA ARG A 831 -27.52 1.33 -41.02
C ARG A 831 -28.92 1.29 -40.40
N LEU A 832 -29.68 0.28 -40.79
CA LEU A 832 -30.98 -0.03 -40.18
C LEU A 832 -30.77 -0.41 -38.70
N ASP A 833 -31.71 -0.05 -37.83
CA ASP A 833 -31.65 -0.22 -36.36
C ASP A 833 -30.56 0.59 -35.64
N TYR A 834 -29.85 1.46 -36.36
CA TYR A 834 -28.89 2.41 -35.80
C TYR A 834 -29.37 3.86 -36.02
N GLN A 835 -29.20 4.43 -37.22
CA GLN A 835 -29.66 5.80 -37.50
C GLN A 835 -31.15 5.89 -37.86
N TYR A 836 -31.79 4.79 -38.27
CA TYR A 836 -33.22 4.75 -38.62
C TYR A 836 -33.84 3.38 -38.38
N ILE A 837 -35.17 3.37 -38.28
CA ILE A 837 -36.00 2.17 -38.39
C ILE A 837 -36.93 2.25 -39.60
N ILE A 838 -37.51 1.11 -39.96
CA ILE A 838 -38.62 1.02 -40.91
C ILE A 838 -39.86 0.58 -40.14
N LYS A 839 -40.92 1.39 -40.15
CA LYS A 839 -42.16 1.12 -39.42
C LYS A 839 -43.37 1.50 -40.26
N LYS A 840 -44.50 0.82 -40.05
CA LYS A 840 -45.78 1.21 -40.67
C LYS A 840 -46.30 2.49 -40.03
N ASP A 841 -46.72 3.45 -40.86
CA ASP A 841 -47.48 4.61 -40.43
C ASP A 841 -48.94 4.24 -40.07
N GLU A 842 -49.74 5.22 -39.63
CA GLU A 842 -51.16 5.03 -39.30
C GLU A 842 -52.00 4.51 -40.48
N MET A 843 -51.54 4.75 -41.71
CA MET A 843 -52.19 4.27 -42.94
C MET A 843 -51.64 2.90 -43.39
N GLY A 844 -50.80 2.25 -42.58
CA GLY A 844 -50.21 0.93 -42.86
C GLY A 844 -49.06 0.93 -43.86
N THR A 845 -48.59 2.09 -44.31
CA THR A 845 -47.48 2.24 -45.27
C THR A 845 -46.15 2.20 -44.55
N LEU A 846 -45.20 1.39 -45.02
CA LEU A 846 -43.85 1.34 -44.47
C LEU A 846 -43.11 2.65 -44.78
N ARG A 847 -42.62 3.32 -43.72
CA ARG A 847 -41.81 4.53 -43.81
C ARG A 847 -40.49 4.36 -43.08
N ILE A 848 -39.48 5.05 -43.56
CA ILE A 848 -38.22 5.26 -42.83
C ILE A 848 -38.45 6.33 -41.78
N MET A 849 -38.09 6.04 -40.54
CA MET A 849 -38.19 6.98 -39.43
C MET A 849 -36.81 7.18 -38.82
N PRO A 850 -36.28 8.42 -38.78
CA PRO A 850 -35.05 8.73 -38.09
C PRO A 850 -35.08 8.34 -36.62
N ILE A 851 -33.94 7.87 -36.13
CA ILE A 851 -33.68 7.74 -34.70
C ILE A 851 -32.69 8.83 -34.35
N ASP A 852 -32.97 9.57 -33.29
CA ASP A 852 -31.97 10.41 -32.64
C ASP A 852 -30.96 9.52 -31.91
N TYR A 853 -30.08 8.88 -32.68
CA TYR A 853 -29.19 7.81 -32.18
C TYR A 853 -28.05 8.34 -31.32
N SER A 854 -27.70 9.63 -31.44
CA SER A 854 -26.60 10.25 -30.70
C SER A 854 -27.02 10.73 -29.30
N ASN A 855 -28.31 11.05 -29.10
CA ASN A 855 -28.77 11.64 -27.84
C ASN A 855 -29.83 10.77 -27.14
N THR A 856 -31.03 10.66 -27.71
CA THR A 856 -32.19 10.15 -26.95
C THR A 856 -32.63 8.72 -27.31
N GLY A 857 -32.22 8.22 -28.47
CA GLY A 857 -32.74 6.98 -29.05
C GLY A 857 -34.23 7.05 -29.43
N ILE A 858 -34.86 8.23 -29.39
CA ILE A 858 -36.27 8.42 -29.70
C ILE A 858 -36.47 8.39 -31.22
N ILE A 859 -37.56 7.75 -31.63
CA ILE A 859 -37.99 7.69 -33.04
C ILE A 859 -38.69 9.01 -33.40
N GLN A 860 -38.19 9.68 -34.43
CA GLN A 860 -38.74 10.95 -34.91
C GLN A 860 -39.74 10.70 -36.06
N CYS A 861 -40.97 10.31 -35.73
CA CYS A 861 -41.99 9.85 -36.69
C CYS A 861 -42.36 10.86 -37.80
N HIS A 862 -42.16 12.16 -37.55
CA HIS A 862 -42.52 13.24 -38.48
C HIS A 862 -41.31 13.91 -39.14
N THR A 863 -40.10 13.42 -38.87
CA THR A 863 -38.86 13.96 -39.42
C THR A 863 -38.46 13.19 -40.67
N THR A 864 -37.99 13.92 -41.69
CA THR A 864 -37.35 13.34 -42.88
C THR A 864 -36.00 14.00 -43.10
N TRP A 865 -35.04 13.28 -43.67
CA TRP A 865 -33.76 13.87 -44.07
C TRP A 865 -33.91 14.70 -45.34
N SER A 866 -33.21 15.82 -45.41
CA SER A 866 -33.20 16.70 -46.57
C SER A 866 -32.24 16.21 -47.67
N ASP A 867 -32.24 16.94 -48.79
CA ASP A 867 -31.21 16.85 -49.84
C ASP A 867 -31.02 15.42 -50.37
N GLY A 868 -32.11 14.69 -50.57
CA GLY A 868 -32.11 13.38 -51.22
C GLY A 868 -31.74 12.21 -50.30
N LEU A 869 -31.16 12.44 -49.11
CA LEU A 869 -30.71 11.36 -48.22
C LEU A 869 -31.87 10.42 -47.84
N HIS A 870 -33.03 10.98 -47.52
CA HIS A 870 -34.22 10.18 -47.19
C HIS A 870 -34.69 9.35 -48.40
N GLN A 871 -34.68 9.94 -49.60
CA GLN A 871 -35.02 9.24 -50.84
C GLN A 871 -34.03 8.10 -51.12
N PHE A 872 -32.73 8.30 -50.92
CA PHE A 872 -31.74 7.22 -51.10
C PHE A 872 -31.94 6.07 -50.12
N LEU A 873 -32.30 6.36 -48.86
CA LEU A 873 -32.66 5.32 -47.90
C LEU A 873 -33.95 4.58 -48.34
N GLN A 874 -34.94 5.29 -48.89
CA GLN A 874 -36.15 4.66 -49.44
C GLN A 874 -35.79 3.72 -50.60
N ILE A 875 -34.91 4.15 -51.52
CA ILE A 875 -34.43 3.29 -52.62
C ILE A 875 -33.64 2.10 -52.08
N LYS A 876 -32.78 2.30 -51.08
CA LYS A 876 -31.96 1.25 -50.43
C LYS A 876 -32.82 0.08 -49.93
N HIS A 877 -34.01 0.37 -49.42
CA HIS A 877 -34.94 -0.62 -48.87
C HIS A 877 -36.13 -0.95 -49.77
N GLY A 878 -36.12 -0.47 -51.02
CA GLY A 878 -37.21 -0.74 -51.98
C GLY A 878 -38.56 -0.14 -51.57
N LEU A 879 -38.57 0.94 -50.79
CA LEU A 879 -39.78 1.64 -50.38
C LEU A 879 -40.27 2.63 -51.45
N LYS A 880 -41.54 3.03 -51.38
CA LYS A 880 -42.10 4.05 -52.28
C LYS A 880 -41.35 5.37 -52.08
N MET A 881 -40.75 5.90 -53.14
CA MET A 881 -40.08 7.20 -53.09
C MET A 881 -41.08 8.34 -52.93
N THR A 882 -40.78 9.24 -52.00
CA THR A 882 -41.45 10.52 -51.85
C THR A 882 -40.74 11.60 -52.67
N PRO A 883 -41.46 12.62 -53.20
CA PRO A 883 -40.82 13.75 -53.86
C PRO A 883 -39.79 14.43 -52.94
N LEU A 884 -38.80 15.09 -53.53
CA LEU A 884 -37.84 15.89 -52.77
C LEU A 884 -38.58 17.09 -52.14
N THR A 885 -38.38 17.29 -50.83
CA THR A 885 -38.91 18.46 -50.12
C THR A 885 -37.85 19.56 -50.06
N VAL A 886 -38.30 20.82 -50.06
CA VAL A 886 -37.43 21.98 -49.93
C VAL A 886 -37.70 22.64 -48.59
N THR A 887 -36.63 22.97 -47.85
CA THR A 887 -36.76 23.71 -46.59
C THR A 887 -37.08 25.17 -46.91
N THR A 888 -38.20 25.67 -46.41
CA THR A 888 -38.65 27.05 -46.64
C THR A 888 -38.22 27.97 -45.51
N ASN A 889 -38.40 27.51 -44.26
CA ASN A 889 -38.17 28.29 -43.06
C ASN A 889 -37.59 27.40 -41.96
N TYR A 890 -36.85 28.03 -41.04
CA TYR A 890 -36.21 27.32 -39.96
C TYR A 890 -36.13 28.18 -38.69
N LEU A 891 -36.09 27.54 -37.54
CA LEU A 891 -35.91 28.19 -36.24
C LEU A 891 -34.98 27.35 -35.37
N SER A 892 -33.95 27.98 -34.81
CA SER A 892 -32.98 27.33 -33.92
C SER A 892 -33.46 27.32 -32.47
N ASN A 893 -32.83 26.49 -31.61
CA ASN A 893 -33.08 26.56 -30.16
C ASN A 893 -32.70 27.94 -29.61
N TYR A 894 -31.56 28.49 -30.03
CA TYR A 894 -31.18 29.86 -29.68
C TYR A 894 -32.29 30.87 -29.98
N ASP A 895 -32.80 30.91 -31.21
CA ASP A 895 -33.84 31.87 -31.63
C ASP A 895 -35.18 31.65 -30.91
N LEU A 896 -35.48 30.41 -30.49
CA LEU A 896 -36.65 30.12 -29.66
C LEU A 896 -36.52 30.80 -28.30
N PHE A 897 -35.42 30.56 -27.58
CA PHE A 897 -35.31 30.96 -26.18
C PHE A 897 -35.10 32.46 -26.00
N ILE A 898 -34.37 33.14 -26.90
CA ILE A 898 -34.17 34.60 -26.81
C ILE A 898 -35.49 35.40 -26.93
N ARG A 899 -36.55 34.80 -27.48
CA ARG A 899 -37.88 35.43 -27.56
C ARG A 899 -38.47 35.71 -26.18
N TYR A 900 -38.09 34.94 -25.17
CA TYR A 900 -38.50 35.11 -23.77
C TYR A 900 -37.63 36.11 -22.98
N LYS A 901 -36.61 36.70 -23.62
CA LYS A 901 -35.74 37.74 -23.05
C LYS A 901 -35.18 37.33 -21.68
N SER A 902 -35.48 38.08 -20.62
CA SER A 902 -35.00 37.87 -19.26
C SER A 902 -35.83 36.89 -18.43
N GLU A 903 -36.92 36.34 -18.95
CA GLU A 903 -37.80 35.42 -18.22
C GLU A 903 -37.52 33.96 -18.60
N ILE A 904 -36.23 33.61 -18.62
CA ILE A 904 -35.74 32.25 -18.85
C ILE A 904 -35.38 31.62 -17.50
N TYR A 905 -36.09 30.56 -17.14
CA TYR A 905 -35.78 29.76 -15.95
C TYR A 905 -35.46 28.34 -16.38
N GLY A 906 -34.62 27.67 -15.61
CA GLY A 906 -34.38 26.28 -15.92
C GLY A 906 -33.72 25.48 -14.82
N PHE A 907 -33.79 24.17 -14.99
CA PHE A 907 -33.31 23.19 -14.05
C PHE A 907 -32.52 22.11 -14.79
N SER A 908 -31.42 21.65 -14.21
CA SER A 908 -30.68 20.51 -14.77
C SER A 908 -30.02 19.70 -13.64
N GLY A 909 -29.71 18.43 -13.91
CA GLY A 909 -28.87 17.63 -13.02
C GLY A 909 -27.41 18.10 -13.03
N THR A 910 -26.99 18.70 -14.13
CA THR A 910 -25.61 19.07 -14.46
C THR A 910 -25.59 20.34 -15.31
N LEU A 911 -25.13 21.48 -14.79
CA LEU A 911 -24.93 22.68 -15.62
C LEU A 911 -23.57 22.70 -16.35
N GLY A 912 -22.85 21.57 -16.35
CA GLY A 912 -21.56 21.40 -16.99
C GLY A 912 -20.41 22.12 -16.29
N SER A 913 -19.31 22.27 -17.03
CA SER A 913 -18.10 22.97 -16.58
C SER A 913 -18.36 24.46 -16.35
N ILE A 914 -17.40 25.15 -15.72
CA ILE A 914 -17.45 26.61 -15.54
C ILE A 914 -17.54 27.31 -16.91
N ASP A 915 -16.88 26.79 -17.95
CA ASP A 915 -16.95 27.33 -19.30
C ASP A 915 -18.34 27.19 -19.92
N ALA A 916 -19.01 26.06 -19.70
CA ALA A 916 -20.39 25.84 -20.12
C ALA A 916 -21.34 26.84 -19.45
N GLN A 917 -21.18 27.06 -18.14
CA GLN A 917 -21.99 28.04 -17.39
C GLN A 917 -21.73 29.48 -17.86
N ASN A 918 -20.49 29.84 -18.15
CA ASN A 918 -20.13 31.14 -18.73
C ASN A 918 -20.75 31.34 -20.12
N LEU A 919 -20.77 30.30 -20.94
CA LEU A 919 -21.41 30.32 -22.26
C LEU A 919 -22.91 30.60 -22.13
N LEU A 920 -23.61 29.88 -21.25
CA LEU A 920 -25.03 30.09 -20.96
C LEU A 920 -25.31 31.52 -20.50
N THR A 921 -24.48 32.03 -19.59
CA THR A 921 -24.60 33.39 -19.06
C THR A 921 -24.45 34.45 -20.15
N LYS A 922 -23.47 34.27 -21.04
CA LYS A 922 -23.20 35.20 -22.14
C LYS A 922 -24.27 35.18 -23.22
N ILE A 923 -24.79 34.00 -23.56
CA ILE A 923 -25.74 33.83 -24.68
C ILE A 923 -27.17 34.19 -24.25
N TYR A 924 -27.62 33.68 -23.11
CA TYR A 924 -29.02 33.79 -22.68
C TYR A 924 -29.26 34.81 -21.57
N GLN A 925 -28.21 35.52 -21.11
CA GLN A 925 -28.31 36.49 -20.01
C GLN A 925 -28.93 35.87 -18.74
N VAL A 926 -28.48 34.66 -18.40
CA VAL A 926 -28.95 33.91 -17.24
C VAL A 926 -27.83 33.72 -16.23
N ASP A 927 -28.14 33.67 -14.94
CA ASP A 927 -27.16 33.21 -13.94
C ASP A 927 -27.37 31.74 -13.57
N THR A 928 -26.29 31.08 -13.14
CA THR A 928 -26.28 29.66 -12.79
C THR A 928 -26.02 29.48 -11.29
N ILE A 929 -26.80 28.63 -10.63
CA ILE A 929 -26.58 28.29 -9.21
C ILE A 929 -26.68 26.79 -9.00
N ILE A 930 -25.68 26.22 -8.34
CA ILE A 930 -25.60 24.82 -7.94
C ILE A 930 -26.20 24.66 -6.54
N ILE A 931 -27.22 23.80 -6.44
CA ILE A 931 -27.86 23.41 -5.18
C ILE A 931 -27.29 22.06 -4.74
N PRO A 932 -26.76 21.93 -3.51
CA PRO A 932 -26.24 20.66 -2.98
C PRO A 932 -27.38 19.65 -2.74
N SER A 933 -27.02 18.39 -2.50
CA SER A 933 -27.98 17.34 -2.15
C SER A 933 -28.52 17.49 -0.74
N CYS A 934 -29.80 17.20 -0.51
CA CYS A 934 -30.42 17.24 0.82
C CYS A 934 -29.77 16.26 1.82
N LYS A 935 -29.32 15.12 1.30
CA LYS A 935 -28.55 14.12 2.03
C LYS A 935 -27.17 13.97 1.39
N PRO A 936 -26.10 13.75 2.17
CA PRO A 936 -24.77 13.61 1.62
C PRO A 936 -24.70 12.45 0.62
N LYS A 937 -24.15 12.71 -0.57
CA LYS A 937 -24.01 11.71 -1.65
C LYS A 937 -23.09 10.57 -1.18
N ARG A 938 -23.63 9.35 -1.11
CA ARG A 938 -22.90 8.10 -0.79
C ARG A 938 -22.68 7.21 -2.03
N HIS A 939 -22.62 7.84 -3.21
CA HIS A 939 -22.33 7.17 -4.45
C HIS A 939 -20.82 6.97 -4.60
N TYR A 940 -20.40 5.72 -4.76
CA TYR A 940 -19.01 5.35 -5.00
C TYR A 940 -18.81 5.06 -6.49
N GLN A 941 -17.93 5.82 -7.13
CA GLN A 941 -17.48 5.54 -8.49
C GLN A 941 -16.27 4.61 -8.41
N LEU A 942 -16.41 3.42 -9.01
CA LEU A 942 -15.29 2.48 -9.16
C LEU A 942 -14.36 2.94 -10.30
N GLU A 943 -13.14 2.43 -10.32
CA GLU A 943 -12.19 2.71 -11.39
C GLU A 943 -12.70 2.19 -12.75
N THR A 944 -12.40 2.95 -13.81
CA THR A 944 -12.80 2.60 -15.16
C THR A 944 -12.07 1.34 -15.62
N ILE A 945 -12.83 0.31 -16.03
CA ILE A 945 -12.28 -0.91 -16.60
C ILE A 945 -12.04 -0.69 -18.09
N LEU A 946 -10.78 -0.72 -18.51
CA LEU A 946 -10.38 -0.63 -19.92
C LEU A 946 -10.21 -2.04 -20.49
N THR A 947 -10.77 -2.29 -21.67
CA THR A 947 -10.65 -3.55 -22.39
C THR A 947 -10.03 -3.32 -23.77
N SER A 948 -9.37 -4.34 -24.32
CA SER A 948 -8.63 -4.23 -25.58
C SER A 948 -9.47 -4.53 -26.83
N THR A 949 -10.61 -5.20 -26.68
CA THR A 949 -11.49 -5.64 -27.78
C THR A 949 -12.96 -5.52 -27.38
N ASP A 950 -13.82 -5.33 -28.36
CA ASP A 950 -15.28 -5.23 -28.16
C ASP A 950 -15.87 -6.52 -27.56
N ASP A 951 -15.34 -7.69 -27.93
CA ASP A 951 -15.75 -8.97 -27.33
C ASP A 951 -15.38 -9.05 -25.85
N ALA A 952 -14.18 -8.58 -25.48
CA ALA A 952 -13.77 -8.51 -24.08
C ALA A 952 -14.60 -7.47 -23.30
N TRP A 953 -14.94 -6.34 -23.93
CA TRP A 953 -15.85 -5.33 -23.37
C TRP A 953 -17.22 -5.93 -23.05
N LEU A 954 -17.84 -6.62 -24.02
CA LEU A 954 -19.13 -7.27 -23.89
C LEU A 954 -19.13 -8.33 -22.78
N ASN A 955 -18.15 -9.26 -22.81
CA ASN A 955 -18.03 -10.32 -21.82
C ASN A 955 -17.81 -9.76 -20.40
N THR A 956 -17.03 -8.68 -20.25
CA THR A 956 -16.77 -8.06 -18.96
C THR A 956 -18.04 -7.43 -18.37
N ILE A 957 -18.85 -6.75 -19.19
CA ILE A 957 -20.14 -6.18 -18.75
C ILE A 957 -21.10 -7.29 -18.33
N VAL A 958 -21.24 -8.35 -19.15
CA VAL A 958 -22.12 -9.49 -18.87
C VAL A 958 -21.72 -10.18 -17.57
N GLN A 959 -20.43 -10.52 -17.41
CA GLN A 959 -19.92 -11.18 -16.21
C GLN A 959 -20.15 -10.33 -14.95
N ASN A 960 -19.79 -9.04 -14.97
CA ASN A 960 -20.01 -8.15 -13.83
C ASN A 960 -21.50 -7.99 -13.50
N THR A 961 -22.35 -7.93 -14.52
CA THR A 961 -23.81 -7.83 -14.33
C THR A 961 -24.33 -9.09 -13.65
N ILE A 962 -23.96 -10.27 -14.14
CA ILE A 962 -24.34 -11.56 -13.55
C ILE A 962 -23.82 -11.68 -12.10
N ASP A 963 -22.57 -11.30 -11.85
CA ASP A 963 -21.96 -11.35 -10.52
C ASP A 963 -22.71 -10.47 -9.50
N HIS A 964 -23.16 -9.28 -9.90
CA HIS A 964 -23.93 -8.39 -9.05
C HIS A 964 -25.39 -8.83 -8.88
N VAL A 965 -26.01 -9.36 -9.93
CA VAL A 965 -27.37 -9.92 -9.87
C VAL A 965 -27.41 -11.16 -8.98
N ASN A 966 -26.41 -12.05 -9.07
CA ASN A 966 -26.24 -13.21 -8.19
C ASN A 966 -26.08 -12.81 -6.71
N LYS A 967 -25.56 -11.60 -6.45
CA LYS A 967 -25.49 -10.98 -5.12
C LYS A 967 -26.78 -10.22 -4.74
N HIS A 968 -27.88 -10.44 -5.46
CA HIS A 968 -29.18 -9.77 -5.27
C HIS A 968 -29.12 -8.23 -5.37
N ARG A 969 -28.20 -7.67 -6.15
CA ARG A 969 -28.14 -6.23 -6.41
C ARG A 969 -28.81 -5.91 -7.75
N ALA A 970 -29.59 -4.83 -7.77
CA ALA A 970 -30.09 -4.27 -9.01
C ALA A 970 -28.95 -3.63 -9.81
N VAL A 971 -28.92 -3.88 -11.11
CA VAL A 971 -27.91 -3.35 -12.03
C VAL A 971 -28.61 -2.53 -13.11
N LEU A 972 -28.11 -1.32 -13.36
CA LEU A 972 -28.51 -0.50 -14.50
C LEU A 972 -27.33 -0.41 -15.46
N VAL A 973 -27.50 -0.95 -16.67
CA VAL A 973 -26.51 -0.86 -17.75
C VAL A 973 -26.94 0.26 -18.69
N ILE A 974 -26.09 1.28 -18.82
CA ILE A 974 -26.31 2.41 -19.72
C ILE A 974 -25.39 2.22 -20.93
N CYS A 975 -25.97 2.18 -22.12
CA CYS A 975 -25.25 2.02 -23.38
C CYS A 975 -25.39 3.30 -24.20
N GLU A 976 -24.35 3.66 -24.94
CA GLU A 976 -24.41 4.76 -25.90
C GLU A 976 -25.42 4.46 -27.02
N THR A 977 -25.47 3.21 -27.50
CA THR A 977 -26.30 2.83 -28.63
C THR A 977 -27.31 1.74 -28.33
N ARG A 978 -28.42 1.75 -29.08
CA ARG A 978 -29.44 0.69 -29.04
C ARG A 978 -28.91 -0.65 -29.56
N LEU A 979 -27.88 -0.65 -30.42
CA LEU A 979 -27.26 -1.88 -30.91
C LEU A 979 -26.48 -2.57 -29.79
N ASP A 980 -25.69 -1.81 -29.03
CA ASP A 980 -24.91 -2.34 -27.90
C ASP A 980 -25.83 -2.87 -26.81
N ALA A 981 -26.90 -2.14 -26.50
CA ALA A 981 -27.91 -2.59 -25.55
C ALA A 981 -28.57 -3.92 -25.98
N LYS A 982 -28.86 -4.09 -27.28
CA LYS A 982 -29.38 -5.36 -27.82
C LYS A 982 -28.33 -6.47 -27.77
N ALA A 983 -27.06 -6.17 -28.02
CA ALA A 983 -25.97 -7.14 -27.96
C ALA A 983 -25.78 -7.66 -26.53
N ILE A 984 -25.67 -6.76 -25.55
CA ILE A 984 -25.57 -7.11 -24.12
C ILE A 984 -26.80 -7.91 -23.68
N PHE A 985 -28.01 -7.46 -24.05
CA PHE A 985 -29.24 -8.16 -23.70
C PHE A 985 -29.35 -9.56 -24.30
N LYS A 986 -28.69 -9.83 -25.44
CA LYS A 986 -28.70 -11.16 -26.06
C LYS A 986 -27.76 -12.14 -25.34
N GLU A 987 -26.69 -11.64 -24.75
CA GLU A 987 -25.72 -12.44 -24.00
C GLU A 987 -26.10 -12.64 -22.52
N LEU A 988 -26.86 -11.70 -21.93
CA LEU A 988 -27.50 -11.84 -20.62
C LEU A 988 -28.70 -12.79 -20.67
#